data_AF-M7W7S4-F1
#
_entry.id   AF-M7W7S4-F1
#
_cell.length_a   1.000
_cell.length_b   1.000
_cell.length_c   1.000
_cell.angle_alpha   90.00
_cell.angle_beta   90.00
_cell.angle_gamma   90.00
#
_symmetry.space_group_name_H-M   'P 1'
#
loop_
_entity.id
_entity.type
_entity.pdbx_description
1 polymer ?
#
loop_
_entity_poly.entity_id
_entity_poly.type
_entity_poly.pdbx_seq_one_letter_code
_entity_poly.pdbx_strand_id
1 'polypeptide(L)'
;MSRPQRDSVFYSEEEQGNEVKRILRVIDTESEIMNAALNNKDLSKAIGCCDTIGKELRTISLAPKNYYHLYLAAQNAFTPLFMFLKDEYEGSLLALYEQVQYIYYAVPRLYLMCCVGAAAVKRKAAAVNALMKDLVEMCRAVQHPTKGLFVRSYLMDMLKDKLPDGNTTGEGNGCLMDSVDFLLVNFIEMNKLTVRLQAGVRDKEKKVDEERQLLQLVSRNIQFLSNLEGMTYDIYRTSIMPRVMDQIISCGDLHAQEFLMDVVISAFPPHYHVGTLEELLRCFPSLHKQLDTRPLLLNLMKVLVNFIKSEETTLDPLTQRINIFQIFSTMLVNICKKRSVIAADFLAIMAQFEELQMAWYKDDYTRCYKQTATIYEMVSNYLPETGLDQYAITHLMRLLQLSLTSFGVKEMLNIYGFRNSISLLPYSKRKTLASDIVTRCVTLNELIETKEYASNMLEVIIDLISKVQDQPDDIKEEEIGVDVENACRLLPLIGGDAEMFESILTLFKDKMTGDAIRIKYLAAPLIFVALRRRKEEKSVKFIFSFVLAISKMVAKLEHYVLAFKLSLYCGIGACEAGIEKYMYFFKNAFELYENIPESKIQQECITMAIGVLTTLKLTKEDFIVIRDMIMKTVKYLIKTPMRCEMMCKIASLDIKNNSNVEDKEHCIDTLNKARKEIERIIDEEEKKKVLIMFVNYYIYFFPLLDQITADQITQIITEIKENKEQLDDAQTTIFTNIMNSITISAQENTKFADIQL
;
A
#
# COMPACT_ATOMS: atom_id res chain seq x y z
N MET A 1 -25.11 -25.45 -61.63
CA MET A 1 -23.90 -26.24 -61.35
C MET A 1 -22.81 -25.29 -60.88
N SER A 2 -22.57 -25.31 -59.57
CA SER A 2 -21.66 -24.42 -58.86
C SER A 2 -20.21 -24.80 -59.18
N ARG A 3 -19.42 -23.85 -59.69
CA ARG A 3 -17.96 -24.01 -59.67
C ARG A 3 -17.54 -24.17 -58.20
N PRO A 4 -16.65 -25.13 -57.88
CA PRO A 4 -16.07 -25.20 -56.54
C PRO A 4 -15.35 -23.88 -56.29
N GLN A 5 -15.81 -23.13 -55.29
CA GLN A 5 -15.12 -21.94 -54.80
C GLN A 5 -13.77 -22.42 -54.30
N ARG A 6 -12.73 -22.21 -55.12
CA ARG A 6 -11.34 -22.50 -54.80
C ARG A 6 -11.02 -21.91 -53.43
N ASP A 7 -10.33 -22.73 -52.65
CA ASP A 7 -9.79 -22.41 -51.36
C ASP A 7 -9.21 -20.99 -51.31
N SER A 8 -9.46 -20.34 -50.18
CA SER A 8 -9.10 -18.98 -49.81
C SER A 8 -7.64 -18.63 -50.12
N VAL A 9 -7.41 -18.04 -51.30
CA VAL A 9 -6.18 -17.29 -51.60
C VAL A 9 -6.37 -15.89 -51.03
N PHE A 10 -5.91 -15.68 -49.80
CA PHE A 10 -5.75 -14.33 -49.28
C PHE A 10 -4.52 -13.70 -49.93
N TYR A 11 -4.68 -12.48 -50.43
CA TYR A 11 -3.60 -11.62 -50.91
C TYR A 11 -2.56 -11.39 -49.80
N SER A 12 -1.27 -11.27 -50.16
CA SER A 12 -0.22 -10.79 -49.24
C SER A 12 -0.58 -9.40 -48.69
N GLU A 13 -0.02 -8.95 -47.56
CA GLU A 13 -0.34 -7.64 -46.97
C GLU A 13 -0.16 -6.47 -47.98
N GLU A 14 0.83 -6.58 -48.88
CA GLU A 14 1.06 -5.62 -49.97
C GLU A 14 0.00 -5.70 -51.07
N GLU A 15 -0.40 -6.91 -51.47
CA GLU A 15 -1.46 -7.13 -52.46
C GLU A 15 -2.83 -6.67 -51.94
N GLN A 16 -3.11 -6.87 -50.64
CA GLN A 16 -4.31 -6.33 -49.99
C GLN A 16 -4.31 -4.80 -50.00
N GLY A 17 -3.17 -4.17 -49.69
CA GLY A 17 -3.04 -2.72 -49.73
C GLY A 17 -3.26 -2.12 -51.12
N ASN A 18 -2.75 -2.79 -52.16
CA ASN A 18 -2.96 -2.38 -53.55
C ASN A 18 -4.41 -2.53 -54.00
N GLU A 19 -5.06 -3.63 -53.61
CA GLU A 19 -6.46 -3.87 -53.94
C GLU A 19 -7.40 -2.89 -53.23
N VAL A 20 -7.13 -2.56 -51.96
CA VAL A 20 -7.86 -1.51 -51.23
C VAL A 20 -7.72 -0.16 -51.93
N LYS A 21 -6.52 0.21 -52.35
CA LYS A 21 -6.30 1.46 -53.11
C LYS A 21 -7.03 1.47 -54.45
N ARG A 22 -7.09 0.33 -55.15
CA ARG A 22 -7.87 0.19 -56.38
C ARG A 22 -9.34 0.45 -56.12
N ILE A 23 -9.90 -0.21 -55.10
CA ILE A 23 -11.32 -0.08 -54.76
C ILE A 23 -11.65 1.34 -54.29
N LEU A 24 -10.80 1.96 -53.46
CA LEU A 24 -11.01 3.35 -53.01
C LEU A 24 -11.07 4.33 -54.18
N ARG A 25 -10.16 4.21 -55.16
CA ARG A 25 -10.23 5.06 -56.37
C ARG A 25 -11.53 4.89 -57.13
N VAL A 26 -12.04 3.66 -57.24
CA VAL A 26 -13.33 3.39 -57.89
C VAL A 26 -14.46 4.04 -57.10
N ILE A 27 -14.47 3.90 -55.77
CA ILE A 27 -15.48 4.54 -54.90
C ILE A 27 -15.45 6.06 -55.05
N ASP A 28 -14.26 6.67 -55.10
CA ASP A 28 -14.12 8.12 -55.26
C ASP A 28 -14.64 8.58 -56.63
N THR A 29 -14.26 7.89 -57.72
CA THR A 29 -14.75 8.23 -59.07
C THR A 29 -16.26 8.06 -59.20
N GLU A 30 -16.82 6.97 -58.65
CA GLU A 30 -18.26 6.72 -58.69
C GLU A 30 -19.03 7.68 -57.76
N SER A 31 -18.43 8.12 -56.65
CA SER A 31 -18.99 9.14 -55.76
C SER A 31 -19.08 10.51 -56.44
N GLU A 32 -18.06 10.92 -57.21
CA GLU A 32 -18.09 12.14 -58.01
C GLU A 32 -19.17 12.09 -59.09
N ILE A 33 -19.27 10.96 -59.81
CA ILE A 33 -20.32 10.72 -60.81
C ILE A 33 -21.70 10.74 -60.16
N MET A 34 -21.85 10.11 -58.99
CA MET A 34 -23.09 10.09 -58.24
C MET A 34 -23.50 11.50 -57.80
N ASN A 35 -22.58 12.32 -57.27
CA ASN A 35 -22.88 13.70 -56.89
C ASN A 35 -23.28 14.55 -58.10
N ALA A 36 -22.63 14.38 -59.25
CA ALA A 36 -23.03 15.02 -60.49
C ALA A 36 -24.42 14.56 -60.97
N ALA A 37 -24.75 13.28 -60.83
CA ALA A 37 -26.06 12.73 -61.18
C ALA A 37 -27.16 13.22 -60.24
N LEU A 38 -26.87 13.36 -58.93
CA LEU A 38 -27.80 13.90 -57.94
C LEU A 38 -28.10 15.38 -58.19
N ASN A 39 -27.09 16.18 -58.55
CA ASN A 39 -27.29 17.58 -58.97
C ASN A 39 -28.18 17.70 -60.21
N ASN A 40 -28.12 16.72 -61.11
CA ASN A 40 -28.97 16.63 -62.30
C ASN A 40 -30.32 15.94 -62.04
N LYS A 41 -30.63 15.55 -60.79
CA LYS A 41 -31.83 14.79 -60.36
C LYS A 41 -32.02 13.42 -61.05
N ASP A 42 -30.96 12.84 -61.60
CA ASP A 42 -30.97 11.54 -62.27
C ASP A 42 -30.81 10.38 -61.25
N LEU A 43 -31.91 10.02 -60.58
CA LEU A 43 -31.89 9.00 -59.53
C LEU A 43 -31.50 7.59 -60.03
N SER A 44 -31.90 7.21 -61.24
CA SER A 44 -31.58 5.89 -61.82
C SER A 44 -30.08 5.71 -62.02
N LYS A 45 -29.38 6.77 -62.47
CA LYS A 45 -27.91 6.74 -62.61
C LYS A 45 -27.24 6.74 -61.24
N ALA A 46 -27.75 7.48 -60.27
CA ALA A 46 -27.22 7.47 -58.90
C ALA A 46 -27.33 6.07 -58.25
N ILE A 47 -28.46 5.38 -58.42
CA ILE A 47 -28.65 4.00 -57.95
C ILE A 47 -27.73 3.03 -58.71
N GLY A 48 -27.52 3.25 -60.01
CA GLY A 48 -26.55 2.49 -60.80
C GLY A 48 -25.13 2.60 -60.25
N CYS A 49 -24.65 3.82 -59.97
CA CYS A 49 -23.33 4.07 -59.37
C CYS A 49 -23.19 3.40 -57.99
N CYS A 50 -24.25 3.47 -57.20
CA CYS A 50 -24.35 2.80 -55.90
C CYS A 50 -24.27 1.27 -55.98
N ASP A 51 -24.90 0.67 -57.00
CA ASP A 51 -24.78 -0.77 -57.27
C ASP A 51 -23.35 -1.13 -57.70
N THR A 52 -22.66 -0.27 -58.47
CA THR A 52 -21.24 -0.44 -58.81
C THR A 52 -20.36 -0.41 -57.55
N ILE A 53 -20.55 0.58 -56.68
CA ILE A 53 -19.85 0.69 -55.39
C ILE A 53 -20.11 -0.55 -54.52
N GLY A 54 -21.37 -0.97 -54.41
CA GLY A 54 -21.73 -2.14 -53.60
C GLY A 54 -21.25 -3.47 -54.19
N LYS A 55 -21.01 -3.56 -55.51
CA LYS A 55 -20.36 -4.74 -56.13
C LYS A 55 -18.91 -4.89 -55.69
N GLU A 56 -18.16 -3.79 -55.56
CA GLU A 56 -16.77 -3.82 -55.07
C GLU A 56 -16.69 -4.25 -53.60
N LEU A 57 -17.69 -3.92 -52.77
CA LEU A 57 -17.80 -4.42 -51.38
C LEU A 57 -18.05 -5.94 -51.28
N ARG A 58 -18.28 -6.64 -52.39
CA ARG A 58 -18.44 -8.11 -52.40
C ARG A 58 -17.11 -8.85 -52.39
N THR A 59 -15.97 -8.18 -52.46
CA THR A 59 -14.65 -8.82 -52.36
C THR A 59 -14.52 -9.68 -51.10
N ILE A 60 -13.88 -10.85 -51.21
CA ILE A 60 -13.82 -11.88 -50.14
C ILE A 60 -12.42 -11.92 -49.48
N SER A 61 -11.45 -11.20 -50.04
CA SER A 61 -10.02 -11.40 -49.82
C SER A 61 -9.35 -10.38 -48.88
N LEU A 62 -10.12 -9.51 -48.21
CA LEU A 62 -9.58 -8.44 -47.38
C LEU A 62 -9.68 -8.75 -45.89
N ALA A 63 -8.63 -8.37 -45.16
CA ALA A 63 -8.67 -8.33 -43.70
C ALA A 63 -9.77 -7.38 -43.18
N PRO A 64 -10.40 -7.64 -42.02
CA PRO A 64 -11.44 -6.80 -41.43
C PRO A 64 -11.06 -5.31 -41.28
N LYS A 65 -9.80 -4.98 -40.95
CA LYS A 65 -9.30 -3.59 -40.91
C LYS A 65 -9.41 -2.89 -42.26
N ASN A 66 -8.92 -3.55 -43.30
CA ASN A 66 -8.93 -3.05 -44.67
C ASN A 66 -10.37 -2.92 -45.18
N TYR A 67 -11.22 -3.89 -44.85
CA TYR A 67 -12.63 -3.83 -45.17
C TYR A 67 -13.35 -2.69 -44.41
N TYR A 68 -12.95 -2.39 -43.16
CA TYR A 68 -13.49 -1.25 -42.42
C TYR A 68 -13.19 0.10 -43.08
N HIS A 69 -11.99 0.28 -43.65
CA HIS A 69 -11.68 1.49 -44.42
C HIS A 69 -12.57 1.62 -45.67
N LEU A 70 -12.80 0.52 -46.39
CA LEU A 70 -13.73 0.51 -47.53
C LEU A 70 -15.17 0.78 -47.09
N TYR A 71 -15.58 0.22 -45.95
CA TYR A 71 -16.89 0.46 -45.36
C TYR A 71 -17.11 1.95 -45.06
N LEU A 72 -16.13 2.62 -44.41
CA LEU A 72 -16.21 4.06 -44.13
C LEU A 72 -16.27 4.89 -45.42
N ALA A 73 -15.45 4.56 -46.42
CA ALA A 73 -15.47 5.24 -47.72
C ALA A 73 -16.84 5.07 -48.41
N ALA A 74 -17.39 3.86 -48.40
CA ALA A 74 -18.72 3.60 -48.95
C ALA A 74 -19.82 4.34 -48.19
N GLN A 75 -19.78 4.38 -46.85
CA GLN A 75 -20.73 5.12 -46.04
C GLN A 75 -20.70 6.63 -46.35
N ASN A 76 -19.51 7.21 -46.51
CA ASN A 76 -19.34 8.59 -46.93
C ASN A 76 -19.92 8.82 -48.34
N ALA A 77 -19.67 7.90 -49.27
CA ALA A 77 -20.24 7.96 -50.62
C ALA A 77 -21.77 7.86 -50.62
N PHE A 78 -22.40 7.08 -49.73
CA PHE A 78 -23.87 6.98 -49.67
C PHE A 78 -24.54 8.16 -48.94
N THR A 79 -23.79 9.00 -48.23
CA THR A 79 -24.36 10.11 -47.43
C THR A 79 -25.04 11.20 -48.28
N PRO A 80 -24.46 11.68 -49.40
CA PRO A 80 -25.14 12.60 -50.31
C PRO A 80 -26.45 12.04 -50.85
N LEU A 81 -26.49 10.76 -51.21
CA LEU A 81 -27.72 10.09 -51.64
C LEU A 81 -28.78 10.10 -50.53
N PHE A 82 -28.40 9.81 -49.30
CA PHE A 82 -29.31 9.86 -48.16
C PHE A 82 -29.88 11.28 -47.96
N MET A 83 -29.04 12.33 -48.05
CA MET A 83 -29.49 13.72 -47.92
C MET A 83 -30.46 14.11 -49.04
N PHE A 84 -30.17 13.73 -50.29
CA PHE A 84 -31.08 13.97 -51.42
C PHE A 84 -32.44 13.27 -51.24
N LEU A 85 -32.44 12.01 -50.84
CA LEU A 85 -33.67 11.25 -50.57
C LEU A 85 -34.48 11.82 -49.41
N LYS A 86 -33.80 12.43 -48.43
CA LYS A 86 -34.41 13.07 -47.27
C LYS A 86 -35.04 14.42 -47.62
N ASP A 87 -34.33 15.26 -48.36
CA ASP A 87 -34.67 16.68 -48.52
C ASP A 87 -35.34 17.01 -49.86
N GLU A 88 -34.92 16.39 -50.98
CA GLU A 88 -35.29 16.85 -52.34
C GLU A 88 -36.19 15.90 -53.13
N TYR A 89 -36.35 14.64 -52.70
CA TYR A 89 -37.13 13.67 -53.46
C TYR A 89 -38.64 13.93 -53.32
N GLU A 90 -39.39 14.07 -54.42
CA GLU A 90 -40.85 14.28 -54.38
C GLU A 90 -41.67 13.00 -54.67
N GLY A 91 -41.01 11.88 -54.97
CA GLY A 91 -41.66 10.62 -55.33
C GLY A 91 -42.07 9.73 -54.14
N SER A 92 -42.82 8.66 -54.42
CA SER A 92 -43.17 7.64 -53.42
C SER A 92 -41.94 6.82 -53.01
N LEU A 93 -41.48 7.02 -51.78
CA LEU A 93 -40.34 6.29 -51.20
C LEU A 93 -40.61 4.79 -51.06
N LEU A 94 -41.88 4.37 -50.93
CA LEU A 94 -42.24 2.95 -50.85
C LEU A 94 -42.05 2.25 -52.20
N ALA A 95 -42.42 2.91 -53.30
CA ALA A 95 -42.16 2.39 -54.65
C ALA A 95 -40.66 2.35 -54.94
N LEU A 96 -39.90 3.33 -54.45
CA LEU A 96 -38.44 3.30 -54.55
C LEU A 96 -37.81 2.17 -53.71
N TYR A 97 -38.36 1.90 -52.53
CA TYR A 97 -37.92 0.79 -51.69
C TYR A 97 -38.11 -0.56 -52.41
N GLU A 98 -39.23 -0.74 -53.09
CA GLU A 98 -39.48 -1.91 -53.94
C GLU A 98 -38.53 -1.94 -55.16
N GLN A 99 -38.31 -0.81 -55.82
CA GLN A 99 -37.41 -0.73 -56.97
C GLN A 99 -35.97 -1.13 -56.64
N VAL A 100 -35.47 -0.72 -55.48
CA VAL A 100 -34.12 -1.08 -55.01
C VAL A 100 -34.01 -2.60 -54.73
N GLN A 101 -35.11 -3.29 -54.43
CA GLN A 101 -35.08 -4.74 -54.21
C GLN A 101 -34.81 -5.55 -55.48
N TYR A 102 -35.04 -4.98 -56.67
CA TYR A 102 -34.75 -5.62 -57.96
C TYR A 102 -33.24 -5.77 -58.24
N ILE A 103 -32.37 -5.15 -57.43
CA ILE A 103 -30.92 -5.34 -57.53
C ILE A 103 -30.57 -6.81 -57.23
N TYR A 104 -29.84 -7.42 -58.16
CA TYR A 104 -29.54 -8.85 -58.14
C TYR A 104 -28.66 -9.28 -56.94
N TYR A 105 -27.67 -8.46 -56.56
CA TYR A 105 -26.71 -8.82 -55.51
C TYR A 105 -27.16 -8.33 -54.13
N ALA A 106 -27.11 -9.24 -53.15
CA ALA A 106 -27.62 -8.99 -51.80
C ALA A 106 -26.91 -7.84 -51.06
N VAL A 107 -25.59 -7.67 -51.20
CA VAL A 107 -24.84 -6.62 -50.48
C VAL A 107 -25.25 -5.21 -50.94
N PRO A 108 -25.09 -4.81 -52.22
CA PRO A 108 -25.54 -3.49 -52.68
C PRO A 108 -27.03 -3.25 -52.42
N ARG A 109 -27.86 -4.29 -52.63
CA ARG A 109 -29.30 -4.22 -52.36
C ARG A 109 -29.57 -3.82 -50.90
N LEU A 110 -28.93 -4.47 -49.93
CA LEU A 110 -29.18 -4.18 -48.52
C LEU A 110 -28.66 -2.80 -48.10
N TYR A 111 -27.50 -2.35 -48.60
CA TYR A 111 -27.02 -0.98 -48.32
C TYR A 111 -28.00 0.08 -48.84
N LEU A 112 -28.50 -0.09 -50.07
CA LEU A 112 -29.49 0.82 -50.65
C LEU A 112 -30.85 0.70 -49.96
N MET A 113 -31.31 -0.51 -49.60
CA MET A 113 -32.53 -0.71 -48.81
C MET A 113 -32.44 -0.04 -47.44
N CYS A 114 -31.29 -0.12 -46.76
CA CYS A 114 -31.06 0.59 -45.50
C CYS A 114 -31.11 2.11 -45.70
N CYS A 115 -30.52 2.63 -46.78
CA CYS A 115 -30.52 4.06 -47.08
C CYS A 115 -31.94 4.59 -47.38
N VAL A 116 -32.66 3.94 -48.30
CA VAL A 116 -34.03 4.31 -48.69
C VAL A 116 -35.01 4.06 -47.52
N GLY A 117 -34.88 2.93 -46.84
CA GLY A 117 -35.69 2.61 -45.66
C GLY A 117 -35.53 3.64 -44.57
N ALA A 118 -34.30 4.06 -44.27
CA ALA A 118 -34.05 5.06 -43.25
C ALA A 118 -34.48 6.48 -43.67
N ALA A 119 -34.59 6.78 -44.98
CA ALA A 119 -35.24 8.00 -45.48
C ALA A 119 -36.77 7.92 -45.35
N ALA A 120 -37.36 6.75 -45.61
CA ALA A 120 -38.79 6.49 -45.47
C ALA A 120 -39.29 6.61 -44.02
N VAL A 121 -38.51 6.11 -43.04
CA VAL A 121 -38.78 6.30 -41.60
C VAL A 121 -38.83 7.78 -41.25
N LYS A 122 -37.86 8.56 -41.70
CA LYS A 122 -37.74 9.98 -41.34
C LYS A 122 -38.87 10.84 -41.91
N ARG A 123 -39.35 10.50 -43.10
CA ARG A 123 -40.49 11.16 -43.76
C ARG A 123 -41.85 10.60 -43.32
N LYS A 124 -41.88 9.68 -42.34
CA LYS A 124 -43.10 9.00 -41.84
C LYS A 124 -43.93 8.33 -42.94
N ALA A 125 -43.28 7.86 -44.01
CA ALA A 125 -43.94 7.28 -45.17
C ALA A 125 -44.38 5.82 -44.95
N ALA A 126 -43.89 5.16 -43.90
CA ALA A 126 -44.20 3.78 -43.54
C ALA A 126 -44.19 3.60 -42.01
N ALA A 127 -44.90 2.57 -41.53
CA ALA A 127 -44.84 2.16 -40.13
C ALA A 127 -43.42 1.69 -39.79
N VAL A 128 -42.81 2.35 -38.80
CA VAL A 128 -41.41 2.15 -38.42
C VAL A 128 -41.15 0.70 -38.00
N ASN A 129 -42.10 0.08 -37.31
CA ASN A 129 -42.04 -1.33 -36.87
C ASN A 129 -41.96 -2.33 -38.01
N ALA A 130 -42.83 -2.19 -39.01
CA ALA A 130 -42.89 -3.13 -40.13
C ALA A 130 -41.59 -3.06 -40.93
N LEU A 131 -41.08 -1.85 -41.18
CA LEU A 131 -39.84 -1.64 -41.92
C LEU A 131 -38.60 -2.11 -41.12
N MET A 132 -38.55 -1.85 -39.81
CA MET A 132 -37.47 -2.35 -38.95
C MET A 132 -37.40 -3.87 -38.93
N LYS A 133 -38.56 -4.53 -38.80
CA LYS A 133 -38.64 -5.99 -38.81
C LYS A 133 -38.24 -6.56 -40.18
N ASP A 134 -38.75 -5.98 -41.27
CA ASP A 134 -38.39 -6.39 -42.63
C ASP A 134 -36.90 -6.20 -42.91
N LEU A 135 -36.31 -5.05 -42.58
CA LEU A 135 -34.87 -4.80 -42.77
C LEU A 135 -34.01 -5.80 -41.99
N VAL A 136 -34.35 -6.12 -40.73
CA VAL A 136 -33.61 -7.12 -39.93
C VAL A 136 -33.75 -8.53 -40.50
N GLU A 137 -34.95 -8.90 -40.94
CA GLU A 137 -35.20 -10.19 -41.59
C GLU A 137 -34.46 -10.30 -42.92
N MET A 138 -34.45 -9.25 -43.74
CA MET A 138 -33.74 -9.18 -45.02
C MET A 138 -32.22 -9.17 -44.84
N CYS A 139 -31.70 -8.59 -43.75
CA CYS A 139 -30.28 -8.69 -43.39
C CYS A 139 -29.84 -10.13 -43.06
N ARG A 140 -30.76 -11.08 -42.80
CA ARG A 140 -30.44 -12.52 -42.73
C ARG A 140 -30.03 -13.10 -44.07
N ALA A 141 -30.22 -12.41 -45.20
CA ALA A 141 -29.72 -12.88 -46.49
C ALA A 141 -28.18 -12.94 -46.55
N VAL A 142 -27.47 -12.12 -45.75
CA VAL A 142 -26.01 -12.09 -45.72
C VAL A 142 -25.50 -12.83 -44.49
N GLN A 143 -25.09 -14.08 -44.71
CA GLN A 143 -24.58 -14.98 -43.66
C GLN A 143 -23.04 -15.01 -43.57
N HIS A 144 -22.34 -14.28 -44.45
CA HIS A 144 -20.90 -14.15 -44.39
C HIS A 144 -20.50 -13.28 -43.18
N PRO A 145 -19.61 -13.73 -42.26
CA PRO A 145 -19.30 -13.04 -41.01
C PRO A 145 -18.96 -11.56 -41.14
N THR A 146 -17.90 -11.21 -41.87
CA THR A 146 -17.42 -9.82 -42.02
C THR A 146 -18.47 -8.91 -42.67
N LYS A 147 -18.99 -9.31 -43.83
CA LYS A 147 -19.99 -8.53 -44.59
C LYS A 147 -21.30 -8.38 -43.83
N GLY A 148 -21.77 -9.44 -43.19
CA GLY A 148 -23.01 -9.41 -42.41
C GLY A 148 -22.90 -8.48 -41.20
N LEU A 149 -21.73 -8.44 -40.54
CA LEU A 149 -21.46 -7.51 -39.45
C LEU A 149 -21.44 -6.05 -39.92
N PHE A 150 -20.76 -5.74 -41.03
CA PHE A 150 -20.72 -4.37 -41.55
C PHE A 150 -22.07 -3.90 -42.11
N VAL A 151 -22.84 -4.76 -42.78
CA VAL A 151 -24.21 -4.43 -43.23
C VAL A 151 -25.11 -4.15 -42.03
N ARG A 152 -25.01 -4.94 -40.96
CA ARG A 152 -25.78 -4.72 -39.73
C ARG A 152 -25.32 -3.49 -38.95
N SER A 153 -24.02 -3.20 -38.93
CA SER A 153 -23.50 -1.94 -38.39
C SER A 153 -24.00 -0.75 -39.20
N TYR A 154 -24.10 -0.86 -40.53
CA TYR A 154 -24.67 0.19 -41.38
C TYR A 154 -26.15 0.40 -41.09
N LEU A 155 -26.92 -0.68 -40.96
CA LEU A 155 -28.33 -0.62 -40.58
C LEU A 155 -28.51 0.16 -39.27
N MET A 156 -27.69 -0.16 -38.26
CA MET A 156 -27.63 0.55 -36.98
C MET A 156 -27.29 2.03 -37.16
N ASP A 157 -26.25 2.35 -37.91
CA ASP A 157 -25.80 3.73 -38.16
C ASP A 157 -26.87 4.59 -38.84
N MET A 158 -27.67 3.99 -39.74
CA MET A 158 -28.72 4.69 -40.46
C MET A 158 -30.02 4.85 -39.67
N LEU A 159 -30.28 3.96 -38.70
CA LEU A 159 -31.52 3.93 -37.91
C LEU A 159 -31.39 4.49 -36.49
N LYS A 160 -30.17 4.64 -35.93
CA LYS A 160 -29.93 5.06 -34.54
C LYS A 160 -30.71 6.32 -34.11
N ASP A 161 -30.77 7.34 -34.97
CA ASP A 161 -31.42 8.63 -34.65
C ASP A 161 -32.94 8.62 -34.95
N LYS A 162 -33.48 7.44 -35.26
CA LYS A 162 -34.83 7.23 -35.81
C LYS A 162 -35.60 6.11 -35.10
N LEU A 163 -35.01 5.53 -34.05
CA LEU A 163 -35.67 4.51 -33.24
C LEU A 163 -36.73 5.17 -32.34
N PRO A 164 -37.85 4.48 -32.07
CA PRO A 164 -38.83 4.97 -31.10
C PRO A 164 -38.26 4.87 -29.66
N ASP A 165 -38.05 6.03 -29.05
CA ASP A 165 -37.41 6.17 -27.72
C ASP A 165 -38.40 6.45 -26.56
N GLY A 166 -39.71 6.29 -26.81
CA GLY A 166 -40.76 6.44 -25.79
C GLY A 166 -41.41 7.83 -25.70
N ASN A 167 -40.76 8.89 -26.19
CA ASN A 167 -41.32 10.26 -26.25
C ASN A 167 -42.03 10.61 -27.58
N THR A 168 -42.05 9.69 -28.55
CA THR A 168 -42.65 9.94 -29.88
C THR A 168 -44.13 9.59 -29.92
N THR A 169 -44.97 10.44 -29.32
CA THR A 169 -46.43 10.35 -29.42
C THR A 169 -46.92 10.62 -30.85
N GLY A 170 -47.18 9.55 -31.60
CA GLY A 170 -47.80 9.64 -32.92
C GLY A 170 -48.30 8.27 -33.39
N GLU A 171 -49.51 8.25 -33.96
CA GLU A 171 -50.12 7.05 -34.54
C GLU A 171 -49.19 6.44 -35.61
N GLY A 172 -48.80 5.17 -35.44
CA GLY A 172 -47.93 4.43 -36.37
C GLY A 172 -46.43 4.42 -36.03
N ASN A 173 -46.02 5.07 -34.94
CA ASN A 173 -44.68 4.95 -34.39
C ASN A 173 -44.61 3.74 -33.44
N GLY A 174 -43.53 2.96 -33.56
CA GLY A 174 -43.30 1.79 -32.71
C GLY A 174 -43.24 2.07 -31.22
N CYS A 175 -43.35 1.01 -30.42
CA CYS A 175 -43.11 1.08 -28.99
C CYS A 175 -41.60 0.97 -28.70
N LEU A 176 -41.18 1.46 -27.53
CA LEU A 176 -39.81 1.27 -27.03
C LEU A 176 -39.41 -0.23 -27.03
N MET A 177 -40.35 -1.12 -26.73
CA MET A 177 -40.10 -2.57 -26.76
C MET A 177 -39.75 -3.09 -28.17
N ASP A 178 -40.29 -2.48 -29.23
CA ASP A 178 -39.95 -2.85 -30.60
C ASP A 178 -38.51 -2.43 -30.96
N SER A 179 -38.06 -1.27 -30.45
CA SER A 179 -36.65 -0.83 -30.55
C SER A 179 -35.72 -1.79 -29.80
N VAL A 180 -36.09 -2.18 -28.58
CA VAL A 180 -35.33 -3.13 -27.76
C VAL A 180 -35.26 -4.49 -28.46
N ASP A 181 -36.38 -5.02 -28.95
CA ASP A 181 -36.42 -6.29 -29.67
C ASP A 181 -35.61 -6.25 -30.96
N PHE A 182 -35.70 -5.15 -31.73
CA PHE A 182 -34.89 -4.93 -32.93
C PHE A 182 -33.39 -4.96 -32.61
N LEU A 183 -32.95 -4.19 -31.62
CA LEU A 183 -31.54 -4.10 -31.22
C LEU A 183 -31.03 -5.43 -30.68
N LEU A 184 -31.84 -6.16 -29.91
CA LEU A 184 -31.50 -7.48 -29.39
C LEU A 184 -31.40 -8.52 -30.50
N VAL A 185 -32.33 -8.56 -31.47
CA VAL A 185 -32.24 -9.47 -32.62
C VAL A 185 -31.00 -9.14 -33.45
N ASN A 186 -30.71 -7.86 -33.67
CA ASN A 186 -29.51 -7.45 -34.39
C ASN A 186 -28.24 -7.88 -33.65
N PHE A 187 -28.18 -7.66 -32.33
CA PHE A 187 -27.10 -8.12 -31.46
C PHE A 187 -26.90 -9.64 -31.51
N ILE A 188 -27.99 -10.43 -31.37
CA ILE A 188 -27.97 -11.89 -31.44
C ILE A 188 -27.38 -12.36 -32.77
N GLU A 189 -27.86 -11.82 -33.89
CA GLU A 189 -27.38 -12.21 -35.22
C GLU A 189 -25.94 -11.76 -35.47
N MET A 190 -25.54 -10.58 -35.00
CA MET A 190 -24.14 -10.13 -35.08
C MET A 190 -23.22 -11.03 -34.24
N ASN A 191 -23.61 -11.39 -33.02
CA ASN A 191 -22.85 -12.30 -32.17
C ASN A 191 -22.67 -13.68 -32.84
N LYS A 192 -23.76 -14.25 -33.40
CA LYS A 192 -23.69 -15.51 -34.17
C LYS A 192 -22.74 -15.43 -35.37
N LEU A 193 -22.72 -14.30 -36.08
CA LEU A 193 -21.80 -14.09 -37.20
C LEU A 193 -20.35 -14.06 -36.75
N THR A 194 -20.06 -13.43 -35.61
CA THR A 194 -18.72 -13.43 -35.02
C THR A 194 -18.29 -14.83 -34.62
N VAL A 195 -19.12 -15.60 -33.91
CA VAL A 195 -18.82 -17.00 -33.56
C VAL A 195 -18.57 -17.87 -34.80
N ARG A 196 -19.30 -17.62 -35.90
CA ARG A 196 -19.06 -18.34 -37.18
C ARG A 196 -17.75 -17.98 -37.85
N LEU A 197 -17.18 -16.80 -37.60
CA LEU A 197 -15.85 -16.45 -38.09
C LEU A 197 -14.78 -17.42 -37.56
N GLN A 198 -14.98 -17.92 -36.33
CA GLN A 198 -14.03 -18.82 -35.67
C GLN A 198 -13.94 -20.21 -36.31
N ALA A 199 -15.01 -20.67 -36.98
CA ALA A 199 -15.07 -21.99 -37.62
C ALA A 199 -14.17 -22.12 -38.88
N GLY A 200 -13.56 -21.03 -39.36
CA GLY A 200 -12.64 -21.05 -40.51
C GLY A 200 -11.20 -21.46 -40.14
N VAL A 201 -10.44 -22.00 -41.08
CA VAL A 201 -9.01 -22.35 -40.90
C VAL A 201 -8.13 -21.11 -41.18
N ARG A 202 -7.65 -20.43 -40.14
CA ARG A 202 -6.61 -19.37 -40.19
C ARG A 202 -5.76 -19.42 -38.92
N ASP A 203 -4.64 -18.69 -38.92
CA ASP A 203 -3.76 -18.47 -37.76
C ASP A 203 -4.52 -17.92 -36.55
N LYS A 204 -4.28 -18.54 -35.39
CA LYS A 204 -5.04 -18.25 -34.17
C LYS A 204 -4.86 -16.80 -33.70
N GLU A 205 -3.66 -16.24 -33.70
CA GLU A 205 -3.40 -14.89 -33.17
C GLU A 205 -4.02 -13.78 -34.03
N LYS A 206 -3.81 -13.79 -35.34
CA LYS A 206 -4.42 -12.80 -36.25
C LYS A 206 -5.95 -12.84 -36.21
N LYS A 207 -6.54 -14.01 -35.99
CA LYS A 207 -7.99 -14.16 -35.79
C LYS A 207 -8.51 -13.49 -34.53
N VAL A 208 -7.79 -13.61 -33.42
CA VAL A 208 -8.18 -13.00 -32.14
C VAL A 208 -8.24 -11.47 -32.26
N ASP A 209 -7.24 -10.87 -32.91
CA ASP A 209 -7.21 -9.43 -33.12
C ASP A 209 -8.32 -8.94 -34.06
N GLU A 210 -8.56 -9.68 -35.15
CA GLU A 210 -9.65 -9.44 -36.09
C GLU A 210 -11.03 -9.57 -35.42
N GLU A 211 -11.19 -10.59 -34.58
CA GLU A 211 -12.40 -10.84 -33.82
C GLU A 211 -12.68 -9.72 -32.81
N ARG A 212 -11.67 -9.27 -32.06
CA ARG A 212 -11.82 -8.13 -31.12
C ARG A 212 -12.31 -6.87 -31.82
N GLN A 213 -11.79 -6.57 -33.02
CA GLN A 213 -12.25 -5.41 -33.81
C GLN A 213 -13.70 -5.57 -34.27
N LEU A 214 -14.09 -6.78 -34.66
CA LEU A 214 -15.46 -7.06 -35.09
C LEU A 214 -16.43 -7.06 -33.91
N LEU A 215 -16.01 -7.53 -32.73
CA LEU A 215 -16.77 -7.46 -31.49
C LEU A 215 -17.06 -6.01 -31.07
N GLN A 216 -16.19 -5.05 -31.37
CA GLN A 216 -16.49 -3.62 -31.16
C GLN A 216 -17.72 -3.17 -31.95
N LEU A 217 -17.98 -3.73 -33.14
CA LEU A 217 -19.21 -3.43 -33.88
C LEU A 217 -20.44 -4.04 -33.20
N VAL A 218 -20.28 -5.24 -32.62
CA VAL A 218 -21.33 -5.91 -31.86
C VAL A 218 -21.68 -5.11 -30.61
N SER A 219 -20.67 -4.63 -29.86
CA SER A 219 -20.86 -3.86 -28.62
C SER A 219 -21.58 -2.54 -28.83
N ARG A 220 -21.51 -1.93 -30.02
CA ARG A 220 -22.28 -0.74 -30.35
C ARG A 220 -23.77 -0.96 -30.12
N ASN A 221 -24.32 -2.15 -30.41
CA ASN A 221 -25.73 -2.46 -30.12
C ASN A 221 -26.06 -2.34 -28.63
N ILE A 222 -25.17 -2.81 -27.75
CA ILE A 222 -25.34 -2.73 -26.29
C ILE A 222 -25.22 -1.28 -25.81
N GLN A 223 -24.26 -0.53 -26.36
CA GLN A 223 -24.11 0.91 -26.05
C GLN A 223 -25.36 1.70 -26.47
N PHE A 224 -25.91 1.41 -27.64
CA PHE A 224 -27.16 2.03 -28.08
C PHE A 224 -28.33 1.65 -27.19
N LEU A 225 -28.46 0.36 -26.79
CA LEU A 225 -29.47 -0.06 -25.82
C LEU A 225 -29.39 0.72 -24.51
N SER A 226 -28.19 1.03 -24.03
CA SER A 226 -27.99 1.81 -22.81
C SER A 226 -28.38 3.30 -22.96
N ASN A 227 -28.17 3.87 -24.16
CA ASN A 227 -28.41 5.28 -24.43
C ASN A 227 -29.88 5.62 -24.77
N LEU A 228 -30.78 4.63 -24.84
CA LEU A 228 -32.20 4.87 -25.12
C LEU A 228 -32.85 5.63 -23.95
N GLU A 229 -33.43 6.81 -24.21
CA GLU A 229 -33.99 7.70 -23.17
C GLU A 229 -35.14 7.07 -22.36
N GLY A 230 -35.91 6.14 -22.95
CA GLY A 230 -37.01 5.44 -22.28
C GLY A 230 -36.60 4.23 -21.43
N MET A 231 -35.31 3.94 -21.29
CA MET A 231 -34.84 2.76 -20.58
C MET A 231 -35.15 2.81 -19.09
N THR A 232 -36.04 1.93 -18.66
CA THR A 232 -36.40 1.74 -17.25
C THR A 232 -35.73 0.47 -16.69
N TYR A 233 -35.44 0.45 -15.39
CA TYR A 233 -34.89 -0.70 -14.68
C TYR A 233 -35.71 -1.99 -14.92
N ASP A 234 -37.04 -1.91 -14.94
CA ASP A 234 -37.91 -3.08 -15.15
C ASP A 234 -37.70 -3.71 -16.53
N ILE A 235 -37.60 -2.90 -17.59
CA ILE A 235 -37.37 -3.38 -18.96
C ILE A 235 -35.99 -4.03 -19.06
N TYR A 236 -34.98 -3.43 -18.41
CA TYR A 236 -33.65 -3.99 -18.36
C TYR A 236 -33.65 -5.37 -17.70
N ARG A 237 -34.29 -5.50 -16.52
CA ARG A 237 -34.35 -6.75 -15.76
C ARG A 237 -35.16 -7.84 -16.46
N THR A 238 -36.34 -7.53 -17.02
CA THR A 238 -37.22 -8.56 -17.58
C THR A 238 -36.85 -8.97 -19.00
N SER A 239 -36.38 -8.03 -19.81
CA SER A 239 -36.29 -8.22 -21.26
C SER A 239 -34.86 -8.24 -21.78
N ILE A 240 -34.01 -7.30 -21.35
CA ILE A 240 -32.67 -7.11 -21.91
C ILE A 240 -31.66 -8.04 -21.25
N MET A 241 -31.57 -8.02 -19.92
CA MET A 241 -30.59 -8.78 -19.15
C MET A 241 -30.64 -10.28 -19.46
N PRO A 242 -31.80 -10.97 -19.39
CA PRO A 242 -31.84 -12.41 -19.64
C PRO A 242 -31.41 -12.76 -21.06
N ARG A 243 -31.89 -12.00 -22.05
CA ARG A 243 -31.59 -12.27 -23.46
C ARG A 243 -30.12 -12.01 -23.80
N VAL A 244 -29.51 -10.95 -23.27
CA VAL A 244 -28.08 -10.67 -23.48
C VAL A 244 -27.22 -11.72 -22.79
N MET A 245 -27.54 -12.07 -21.54
CA MET A 245 -26.80 -13.09 -20.79
C MET A 245 -26.89 -14.48 -21.41
N ASP A 246 -28.09 -14.89 -21.86
CA ASP A 246 -28.28 -16.16 -22.56
C ASP A 246 -27.43 -16.24 -23.84
N GLN A 247 -27.28 -15.13 -24.57
CA GLN A 247 -26.41 -15.09 -25.74
C GLN A 247 -24.92 -15.18 -25.40
N ILE A 248 -24.49 -14.53 -24.33
CA ILE A 248 -23.10 -14.60 -23.87
C ILE A 248 -22.78 -16.02 -23.39
N ILE A 249 -23.69 -16.67 -22.66
CA ILE A 249 -23.47 -18.05 -22.20
C ILE A 249 -23.49 -19.02 -23.40
N SER A 250 -24.43 -18.86 -24.33
CA SER A 250 -24.58 -19.77 -25.47
C SER A 250 -23.53 -19.60 -26.57
N CYS A 251 -22.80 -18.49 -26.62
CA CYS A 251 -21.76 -18.30 -27.66
C CYS A 251 -20.59 -19.28 -27.49
N GLY A 252 -20.31 -19.73 -26.26
CA GLY A 252 -19.28 -20.73 -25.97
C GLY A 252 -17.84 -20.32 -26.30
N ASP A 253 -17.62 -19.08 -26.71
CA ASP A 253 -16.33 -18.54 -27.12
C ASP A 253 -15.67 -17.74 -25.99
N LEU A 254 -14.39 -18.00 -25.75
CA LEU A 254 -13.58 -17.37 -24.71
C LEU A 254 -13.50 -15.85 -24.88
N HIS A 255 -13.21 -15.36 -26.08
CA HIS A 255 -12.89 -13.94 -26.31
C HIS A 255 -14.14 -13.08 -26.45
N ALA A 256 -15.17 -13.59 -27.12
CA ALA A 256 -16.48 -12.95 -27.16
C ALA A 256 -17.09 -12.87 -25.75
N GLN A 257 -16.97 -13.92 -24.92
CA GLN A 257 -17.48 -13.86 -23.53
C GLN A 257 -16.74 -12.83 -22.70
N GLU A 258 -15.42 -12.77 -22.77
CA GLU A 258 -14.61 -11.78 -22.06
C GLU A 258 -15.03 -10.35 -22.42
N PHE A 259 -15.05 -10.04 -23.72
CA PHE A 259 -15.32 -8.69 -24.21
C PHE A 259 -16.77 -8.26 -24.01
N LEU A 260 -17.74 -9.13 -24.31
CA LEU A 260 -19.16 -8.78 -24.19
C LEU A 260 -19.57 -8.63 -22.72
N MET A 261 -19.03 -9.44 -21.81
CA MET A 261 -19.27 -9.24 -20.37
C MET A 261 -18.74 -7.90 -19.89
N ASP A 262 -17.53 -7.52 -20.31
CA ASP A 262 -16.92 -6.23 -19.95
C ASP A 262 -17.73 -5.04 -20.50
N VAL A 263 -18.21 -5.16 -21.74
CA VAL A 263 -19.11 -4.17 -22.36
C VAL A 263 -20.42 -4.06 -21.60
N VAL A 264 -21.04 -5.17 -21.15
CA VAL A 264 -22.28 -5.10 -20.36
C VAL A 264 -22.04 -4.35 -19.04
N ILE A 265 -20.93 -4.62 -18.35
CA ILE A 265 -20.56 -3.96 -17.09
C ILE A 265 -20.27 -2.46 -17.29
N SER A 266 -19.71 -2.09 -18.44
CA SER A 266 -19.28 -0.71 -18.72
C SER A 266 -20.35 0.14 -19.42
N ALA A 267 -21.25 -0.48 -20.19
CA ALA A 267 -22.24 0.24 -21.00
C ALA A 267 -23.45 0.67 -20.19
N PHE A 268 -23.95 -0.19 -19.27
CA PHE A 268 -25.16 0.11 -18.51
C PHE A 268 -24.86 0.92 -17.24
N PRO A 269 -25.80 1.75 -16.79
CA PRO A 269 -25.66 2.47 -15.54
C PRO A 269 -25.50 1.56 -14.31
N PRO A 270 -24.70 1.97 -13.30
CA PRO A 270 -24.44 1.15 -12.11
C PRO A 270 -25.69 0.78 -11.29
N HIS A 271 -26.73 1.63 -11.24
CA HIS A 271 -27.95 1.34 -10.49
C HIS A 271 -28.72 0.13 -11.04
N TYR A 272 -28.63 -0.13 -12.35
CA TYR A 272 -29.18 -1.34 -12.96
C TYR A 272 -28.43 -2.59 -12.55
N HIS A 273 -27.10 -2.49 -12.41
CA HIS A 273 -26.27 -3.59 -11.94
C HIS A 273 -26.55 -3.94 -10.47
N VAL A 274 -26.78 -2.95 -9.60
CA VAL A 274 -27.13 -3.21 -8.19
C VAL A 274 -28.41 -4.05 -8.09
N GLY A 275 -29.44 -3.71 -8.86
CA GLY A 275 -30.70 -4.43 -8.84
C GLY A 275 -30.70 -5.79 -9.55
N THR A 276 -29.71 -6.08 -10.41
CA THR A 276 -29.60 -7.35 -11.17
C THR A 276 -28.35 -8.16 -10.80
N LEU A 277 -27.68 -7.76 -9.71
CA LEU A 277 -26.37 -8.28 -9.31
C LEU A 277 -26.38 -9.81 -9.15
N GLU A 278 -27.44 -10.35 -8.54
CA GLU A 278 -27.55 -11.79 -8.31
C GLU A 278 -27.65 -12.57 -9.64
N GLU A 279 -28.42 -12.05 -10.60
CA GLU A 279 -28.59 -12.64 -11.93
C GLU A 279 -27.28 -12.56 -12.72
N LEU A 280 -26.59 -11.42 -12.67
CA LEU A 280 -25.28 -11.22 -13.30
C LEU A 280 -24.22 -12.17 -12.73
N LEU A 281 -24.10 -12.26 -11.40
CA LEU A 281 -23.12 -13.12 -10.72
C LEU A 281 -23.40 -14.62 -10.91
N ARG A 282 -24.67 -15.04 -11.04
CA ARG A 282 -25.04 -16.43 -11.37
C ARG A 282 -24.56 -16.85 -12.76
N CYS A 283 -24.36 -15.92 -13.68
CA CYS A 283 -23.86 -16.22 -15.02
C CYS A 283 -22.37 -16.56 -15.01
N PHE A 284 -21.59 -16.00 -14.07
CA PHE A 284 -20.14 -16.20 -14.02
C PHE A 284 -19.76 -17.68 -14.04
N PRO A 285 -20.24 -18.56 -13.15
CA PRO A 285 -19.87 -19.98 -13.17
C PRO A 285 -20.15 -20.73 -14.48
N SER A 286 -21.10 -20.25 -15.29
CA SER A 286 -21.51 -20.87 -16.55
C SER A 286 -20.67 -20.42 -17.76
N LEU A 287 -19.84 -19.38 -17.62
CA LEU A 287 -18.92 -18.95 -18.69
C LEU A 287 -17.78 -19.96 -18.89
N HIS A 288 -17.11 -19.87 -20.03
CA HIS A 288 -16.05 -20.78 -20.46
C HIS A 288 -14.98 -21.00 -19.37
N LYS A 289 -14.53 -22.25 -19.19
CA LYS A 289 -13.63 -22.64 -18.08
C LYS A 289 -12.26 -21.97 -18.11
N GLN A 290 -11.77 -21.64 -19.31
CA GLN A 290 -10.47 -20.99 -19.50
C GLN A 290 -10.53 -19.46 -19.37
N LEU A 291 -11.71 -18.88 -19.14
CA LEU A 291 -11.89 -17.44 -19.01
C LEU A 291 -11.31 -16.95 -17.69
N ASP A 292 -10.38 -15.98 -17.75
CA ASP A 292 -9.97 -15.23 -16.57
C ASP A 292 -11.11 -14.29 -16.16
N THR A 293 -11.79 -14.64 -15.06
CA THR A 293 -12.92 -13.85 -14.56
C THR A 293 -12.53 -12.80 -13.54
N ARG A 294 -11.28 -12.76 -13.12
CA ARG A 294 -10.76 -11.72 -12.23
C ARG A 294 -10.93 -10.31 -12.80
N PRO A 295 -10.47 -9.96 -14.03
CA PRO A 295 -10.57 -8.59 -14.53
C PRO A 295 -12.03 -8.11 -14.60
N LEU A 296 -12.94 -8.99 -14.99
CA LEU A 296 -14.39 -8.71 -15.06
C LEU A 296 -15.00 -8.42 -13.67
N LEU A 297 -14.69 -9.27 -12.68
CA LEU A 297 -15.17 -9.07 -11.31
C LEU A 297 -14.57 -7.81 -10.68
N LEU A 298 -13.28 -7.54 -10.92
CA LEU A 298 -12.62 -6.33 -10.45
C LEU A 298 -13.21 -5.08 -11.10
N ASN A 299 -13.52 -5.11 -12.41
CA ASN A 299 -14.16 -3.99 -13.08
C ASN A 299 -15.55 -3.73 -12.50
N LEU A 300 -16.37 -4.77 -12.34
CA LEU A 300 -17.70 -4.66 -11.71
C LEU A 300 -17.61 -4.03 -10.31
N MET A 301 -16.72 -4.52 -9.45
CA MET A 301 -16.54 -3.97 -8.11
C MET A 301 -16.04 -2.52 -8.14
N LYS A 302 -15.14 -2.16 -9.05
CA LYS A 302 -14.65 -0.78 -9.20
C LYS A 302 -15.74 0.18 -9.66
N VAL A 303 -16.56 -0.23 -10.62
CA VAL A 303 -17.71 0.56 -11.10
C VAL A 303 -18.67 0.82 -9.93
N LEU A 304 -18.95 -0.20 -9.11
CA LEU A 304 -19.79 -0.04 -7.92
C LEU A 304 -19.14 0.86 -6.85
N VAL A 305 -17.83 0.71 -6.59
CA VAL A 305 -17.09 1.60 -5.66
C VAL A 305 -17.17 3.06 -6.11
N ASN A 306 -16.94 3.31 -7.41
CA ASN A 306 -16.99 4.66 -7.96
C ASN A 306 -18.39 5.26 -7.88
N PHE A 307 -19.42 4.45 -8.14
CA PHE A 307 -20.82 4.85 -8.00
C PHE A 307 -21.16 5.32 -6.57
N ILE A 308 -20.73 4.55 -5.56
CA ILE A 308 -20.93 4.93 -4.15
C ILE A 308 -20.20 6.22 -3.81
N LYS A 309 -18.96 6.38 -4.30
CA LYS A 309 -18.16 7.59 -4.07
C LYS A 309 -18.73 8.83 -4.77
N SER A 310 -19.44 8.67 -5.89
CA SER A 310 -20.04 9.78 -6.64
C SER A 310 -21.41 10.25 -6.10
N GLU A 311 -22.20 9.36 -5.50
CA GLU A 311 -23.55 9.68 -5.00
C GLU A 311 -23.57 9.77 -3.45
N GLU A 312 -23.03 10.85 -2.88
CA GLU A 312 -23.15 11.14 -1.44
C GLU A 312 -24.55 11.64 -1.02
N THR A 313 -25.55 11.79 -1.92
CA THR A 313 -26.81 12.49 -1.55
C THR A 313 -28.15 11.79 -1.79
N THR A 314 -28.25 10.71 -2.58
CA THR A 314 -29.51 9.96 -2.68
C THR A 314 -29.26 8.49 -3.00
N LEU A 315 -28.80 7.72 -2.01
CA LEU A 315 -28.96 6.27 -2.05
C LEU A 315 -30.46 5.97 -2.15
N ASP A 316 -30.93 5.62 -3.34
CA ASP A 316 -32.31 5.20 -3.56
C ASP A 316 -32.75 4.16 -2.51
N PRO A 317 -34.03 4.11 -2.12
CA PRO A 317 -34.54 3.12 -1.17
C PRO A 317 -34.35 1.66 -1.61
N LEU A 318 -34.01 1.42 -2.89
CA LEU A 318 -33.61 0.12 -3.44
C LEU A 318 -32.22 -0.31 -2.94
N THR A 319 -31.32 0.64 -2.77
CA THR A 319 -29.91 0.49 -2.39
C THR A 319 -29.77 0.08 -0.92
N GLN A 320 -30.72 0.52 -0.07
CA GLN A 320 -30.80 0.11 1.34
C GLN A 320 -31.41 -1.29 1.55
N ARG A 321 -32.23 -1.78 0.61
CA ARG A 321 -32.89 -3.10 0.73
C ARG A 321 -31.99 -4.27 0.35
N ILE A 322 -30.96 -4.04 -0.47
CA ILE A 322 -30.10 -5.10 -1.00
C ILE A 322 -28.89 -5.30 -0.09
N ASN A 323 -28.75 -6.49 0.48
CA ASN A 323 -27.57 -6.87 1.25
C ASN A 323 -26.45 -7.34 0.30
N ILE A 324 -25.77 -6.37 -0.32
CA ILE A 324 -24.70 -6.60 -1.30
C ILE A 324 -23.63 -7.55 -0.74
N PHE A 325 -23.28 -7.41 0.54
CA PHE A 325 -22.31 -8.29 1.19
C PHE A 325 -22.71 -9.76 1.12
N GLN A 326 -23.98 -10.09 1.42
CA GLN A 326 -24.46 -11.48 1.43
C GLN A 326 -24.48 -12.07 0.01
N ILE A 327 -24.86 -11.26 -0.98
CA ILE A 327 -24.89 -11.68 -2.39
C ILE A 327 -23.46 -11.95 -2.88
N PHE A 328 -22.54 -11.01 -2.71
CA PHE A 328 -21.15 -11.19 -3.14
C PHE A 328 -20.45 -12.29 -2.35
N SER A 329 -20.55 -12.35 -1.01
CA SER A 329 -19.89 -13.41 -0.23
C SER A 329 -20.32 -14.81 -0.67
N THR A 330 -21.62 -15.04 -0.83
CA THR A 330 -22.15 -16.34 -1.27
C THR A 330 -21.72 -16.65 -2.71
N MET A 331 -21.86 -15.68 -3.61
CA MET A 331 -21.59 -15.90 -5.04
C MET A 331 -20.10 -15.97 -5.36
N LEU A 332 -19.25 -15.14 -4.75
CA LEU A 332 -17.79 -15.18 -4.94
C LEU A 332 -17.23 -16.53 -4.46
N VAL A 333 -17.64 -17.02 -3.30
CA VAL A 333 -17.23 -18.34 -2.82
C VAL A 333 -17.66 -19.43 -3.81
N ASN A 334 -18.88 -19.35 -4.35
CA ASN A 334 -19.36 -20.29 -5.37
C ASN A 334 -18.58 -20.20 -6.70
N ILE A 335 -18.23 -19.00 -7.14
CA ILE A 335 -17.44 -18.76 -8.36
C ILE A 335 -16.02 -19.32 -8.16
N CYS A 336 -15.38 -19.00 -7.03
CA CYS A 336 -14.03 -19.45 -6.72
C CYS A 336 -13.95 -20.97 -6.58
N LYS A 337 -14.90 -21.60 -5.88
CA LYS A 337 -14.98 -23.06 -5.73
C LYS A 337 -15.18 -23.77 -7.07
N LYS A 338 -16.05 -23.26 -7.94
CA LYS A 338 -16.34 -23.91 -9.24
C LYS A 338 -15.22 -23.72 -10.28
N ARG A 339 -14.39 -22.69 -10.14
CA ARG A 339 -13.35 -22.32 -11.12
C ARG A 339 -11.92 -22.66 -10.72
N SER A 340 -11.69 -23.13 -9.49
CA SER A 340 -10.34 -23.37 -8.95
C SER A 340 -9.40 -22.18 -9.20
N VAL A 341 -9.82 -20.99 -8.73
CA VAL A 341 -9.09 -19.73 -8.93
C VAL A 341 -7.74 -19.78 -8.18
N ILE A 342 -6.68 -19.25 -8.80
CA ILE A 342 -5.35 -19.17 -8.19
C ILE A 342 -5.42 -18.30 -6.93
N ALA A 343 -4.62 -18.62 -5.89
CA ALA A 343 -4.63 -17.89 -4.62
C ALA A 343 -4.39 -16.37 -4.79
N ALA A 344 -3.53 -15.97 -5.74
CA ALA A 344 -3.26 -14.56 -6.05
C ALA A 344 -4.51 -13.81 -6.55
N ASP A 345 -5.25 -14.43 -7.46
CA ASP A 345 -6.46 -13.85 -8.05
C ASP A 345 -7.60 -13.80 -7.04
N PHE A 346 -7.71 -14.83 -6.20
CA PHE A 346 -8.65 -14.84 -5.09
C PHE A 346 -8.38 -13.68 -4.12
N LEU A 347 -7.13 -13.48 -3.70
CA LEU A 347 -6.75 -12.36 -2.83
C LEU A 347 -7.00 -11.00 -3.47
N ALA A 348 -6.77 -10.84 -4.77
CA ALA A 348 -7.07 -9.61 -5.48
C ALA A 348 -8.59 -9.29 -5.46
N ILE A 349 -9.44 -10.30 -5.67
CA ILE A 349 -10.89 -10.16 -5.60
C ILE A 349 -11.32 -9.80 -4.17
N MET A 350 -10.79 -10.49 -3.16
CA MET A 350 -11.13 -10.22 -1.76
C MET A 350 -10.70 -8.82 -1.31
N ALA A 351 -9.52 -8.34 -1.76
CA ALA A 351 -9.05 -6.99 -1.47
C ALA A 351 -9.91 -5.90 -2.13
N GLN A 352 -10.54 -6.18 -3.28
CA GLN A 352 -11.46 -5.23 -3.92
C GLN A 352 -12.86 -5.32 -3.31
N PHE A 353 -13.27 -6.51 -2.87
CA PHE A 353 -14.52 -6.74 -2.15
C PHE A 353 -14.53 -6.03 -0.80
N GLU A 354 -13.41 -6.05 -0.07
CA GLU A 354 -13.26 -5.29 1.17
C GLU A 354 -13.36 -3.78 0.93
N GLU A 355 -12.74 -3.25 -0.12
CA GLU A 355 -12.87 -1.82 -0.49
C GLU A 355 -14.33 -1.45 -0.79
N LEU A 356 -15.05 -2.32 -1.52
CA LEU A 356 -16.46 -2.15 -1.80
C LEU A 356 -17.31 -2.16 -0.53
N GLN A 357 -17.06 -3.10 0.38
CA GLN A 357 -17.78 -3.19 1.66
C GLN A 357 -17.55 -1.93 2.50
N MET A 358 -16.31 -1.47 2.62
CA MET A 358 -15.97 -0.27 3.39
C MET A 358 -16.58 0.99 2.80
N ALA A 359 -16.64 1.10 1.47
CA ALA A 359 -17.31 2.21 0.81
C ALA A 359 -18.83 2.18 1.05
N TRP A 360 -19.45 0.99 0.99
CA TRP A 360 -20.91 0.84 1.13
C TRP A 360 -21.44 1.06 2.55
N TYR A 361 -20.71 0.58 3.56
CA TYR A 361 -21.14 0.63 4.96
C TYR A 361 -20.36 1.65 5.79
N LYS A 362 -19.93 2.76 5.19
CA LYS A 362 -19.17 3.84 5.85
C LYS A 362 -19.84 4.35 7.14
N ASP A 363 -21.18 4.40 7.15
CA ASP A 363 -21.97 4.88 8.29
C ASP A 363 -22.17 3.82 9.39
N ASP A 364 -21.97 2.52 9.08
CA ASP A 364 -22.40 1.39 9.89
C ASP A 364 -21.20 0.55 10.40
N TYR A 365 -20.42 1.14 11.31
CA TYR A 365 -19.14 0.61 11.80
C TYR A 365 -19.20 -0.86 12.28
N THR A 366 -20.22 -1.20 13.08
CA THR A 366 -20.37 -2.55 13.68
C THR A 366 -20.62 -3.63 12.61
N ARG A 367 -21.38 -3.27 11.56
CA ARG A 367 -21.69 -4.19 10.46
C ARG A 367 -20.45 -4.41 9.60
N CYS A 368 -19.72 -3.33 9.30
CA CYS A 368 -18.47 -3.38 8.55
C CYS A 368 -17.44 -4.29 9.26
N TYR A 369 -17.28 -4.14 10.59
CA TYR A 369 -16.36 -5.00 11.36
C TYR A 369 -16.69 -6.50 11.25
N LYS A 370 -17.96 -6.88 11.45
CA LYS A 370 -18.40 -8.29 11.35
C LYS A 370 -18.18 -8.86 9.95
N GLN A 371 -18.45 -8.05 8.93
CA GLN A 371 -18.29 -8.45 7.53
C GLN A 371 -16.81 -8.62 7.16
N THR A 372 -15.94 -7.72 7.61
CA THR A 372 -14.48 -7.86 7.46
C THR A 372 -13.98 -9.12 8.15
N ALA A 373 -14.45 -9.45 9.35
CA ALA A 373 -14.10 -10.71 10.02
C ALA A 373 -14.47 -11.94 9.17
N THR A 374 -15.66 -11.95 8.55
CA THR A 374 -16.06 -13.05 7.66
C THR A 374 -15.23 -13.12 6.37
N ILE A 375 -14.78 -11.98 5.81
CA ILE A 375 -13.84 -11.95 4.68
C ILE A 375 -12.52 -12.66 5.08
N TYR A 376 -11.98 -12.33 6.25
CA TYR A 376 -10.76 -12.96 6.76
C TYR A 376 -10.93 -14.45 7.06
N GLU A 377 -12.10 -14.89 7.53
CA GLU A 377 -12.42 -16.32 7.66
C GLU A 377 -12.46 -17.02 6.29
N MET A 378 -13.06 -16.39 5.27
CA MET A 378 -13.06 -16.92 3.90
C MET A 378 -11.63 -17.02 3.33
N VAL A 379 -10.79 -16.03 3.62
CA VAL A 379 -9.37 -16.00 3.22
C VAL A 379 -8.59 -17.13 3.89
N SER A 380 -8.76 -17.31 5.20
CA SER A 380 -8.10 -18.39 5.95
C SER A 380 -8.54 -19.80 5.50
N ASN A 381 -9.77 -19.96 5.03
CA ASN A 381 -10.29 -21.25 4.56
C ASN A 381 -9.88 -21.60 3.13
N TYR A 382 -9.59 -20.61 2.28
CA TYR A 382 -9.26 -20.82 0.86
C TYR A 382 -7.75 -20.86 0.59
N LEU A 383 -6.96 -20.20 1.43
CA LEU A 383 -5.50 -20.18 1.28
C LEU A 383 -4.88 -21.53 1.64
N PRO A 384 -3.99 -22.07 0.79
CA PRO A 384 -3.19 -23.23 1.16
C PRO A 384 -2.17 -22.87 2.26
N GLU A 385 -1.80 -23.85 3.09
CA GLU A 385 -0.76 -23.69 4.11
C GLU A 385 0.67 -23.52 3.52
N THR A 386 0.82 -23.67 2.20
CA THR A 386 2.10 -23.55 1.48
C THR A 386 2.37 -22.14 0.98
N GLY A 387 3.66 -21.82 0.79
CA GLY A 387 4.15 -20.48 0.42
C GLY A 387 3.42 -19.80 -0.74
N LEU A 388 3.12 -18.51 -0.54
CA LEU A 388 2.43 -17.64 -1.50
C LEU A 388 3.37 -17.07 -2.56
N ASP A 389 2.85 -16.88 -3.77
CA ASP A 389 3.54 -16.15 -4.85
C ASP A 389 3.70 -14.65 -4.52
N GLN A 390 4.69 -13.99 -5.14
CA GLN A 390 4.97 -12.56 -4.93
C GLN A 390 3.78 -11.63 -5.25
N TYR A 391 2.97 -11.98 -6.25
CA TYR A 391 1.74 -11.26 -6.58
C TYR A 391 0.67 -11.44 -5.50
N ALA A 392 0.51 -12.66 -4.98
CA ALA A 392 -0.43 -12.97 -3.91
C ALA A 392 -0.07 -12.22 -2.62
N ILE A 393 1.22 -12.16 -2.28
CA ILE A 393 1.74 -11.38 -1.14
C ILE A 393 1.40 -9.90 -1.28
N THR A 394 1.53 -9.33 -2.48
CA THR A 394 1.21 -7.91 -2.72
C THR A 394 -0.28 -7.62 -2.51
N HIS A 395 -1.16 -8.49 -2.99
CA HIS A 395 -2.60 -8.35 -2.78
C HIS A 395 -3.01 -8.57 -1.31
N LEU A 396 -2.36 -9.52 -0.62
CA LEU A 396 -2.57 -9.74 0.81
C LEU A 396 -2.12 -8.53 1.64
N MET A 397 -0.99 -7.92 1.32
CA MET A 397 -0.56 -6.67 1.95
C MET A 397 -1.57 -5.55 1.76
N ARG A 398 -2.12 -5.40 0.54
CA ARG A 398 -3.14 -4.38 0.26
C ARG A 398 -4.39 -4.59 1.11
N LEU A 399 -4.85 -5.84 1.24
CA LEU A 399 -5.98 -6.23 2.08
C LEU A 399 -5.73 -5.86 3.55
N LEU A 400 -4.59 -6.27 4.11
CA LEU A 400 -4.22 -5.96 5.50
C LEU A 400 -4.09 -4.44 5.75
N GLN A 401 -3.45 -3.70 4.85
CA GLN A 401 -3.30 -2.24 4.98
C GLN A 401 -4.64 -1.51 4.88
N LEU A 402 -5.55 -1.98 4.03
CA LEU A 402 -6.89 -1.40 3.91
C LEU A 402 -7.69 -1.56 5.21
N SER A 403 -7.64 -2.73 5.86
CA SER A 403 -8.28 -2.92 7.16
C SER A 403 -7.64 -2.07 8.27
N LEU A 404 -6.31 -1.88 8.25
CA LEU A 404 -5.59 -1.07 9.25
C LEU A 404 -5.82 0.44 9.12
N THR A 405 -6.14 0.92 7.92
CA THR A 405 -6.46 2.35 7.72
C THR A 405 -7.86 2.70 8.23
N SER A 406 -8.81 1.77 8.08
CA SER A 406 -10.23 1.97 8.35
C SER A 406 -10.64 1.70 9.80
N PHE A 407 -10.00 0.75 10.48
CA PHE A 407 -10.38 0.33 11.84
C PHE A 407 -9.27 0.57 12.88
N GLY A 408 -9.64 0.57 14.16
CA GLY A 408 -8.69 0.59 15.28
C GLY A 408 -7.87 -0.71 15.37
N VAL A 409 -6.63 -0.61 15.86
CA VAL A 409 -5.69 -1.75 15.85
C VAL A 409 -6.16 -2.84 16.80
N LYS A 410 -6.69 -2.46 17.97
CA LYS A 410 -7.28 -3.39 18.95
C LYS A 410 -8.35 -4.31 18.36
N GLU A 411 -9.22 -3.79 17.53
CA GLU A 411 -10.34 -4.56 16.98
C GLU A 411 -9.88 -5.49 15.87
N MET A 412 -8.97 -5.04 15.01
CA MET A 412 -8.39 -5.87 13.95
C MET A 412 -7.57 -7.04 14.53
N LEU A 413 -6.77 -6.78 15.56
CA LEU A 413 -5.97 -7.82 16.20
C LEU A 413 -6.81 -8.89 16.91
N ASN A 414 -8.07 -8.62 17.25
CA ASN A 414 -8.97 -9.64 17.79
C ASN A 414 -9.40 -10.67 16.74
N ILE A 415 -9.43 -10.30 15.45
CA ILE A 415 -9.85 -11.18 14.37
C ILE A 415 -8.78 -12.26 14.15
N TYR A 416 -9.14 -13.52 14.39
CA TYR A 416 -8.24 -14.66 14.21
C TYR A 416 -7.74 -14.80 12.77
N GLY A 417 -8.64 -14.65 11.79
CA GLY A 417 -8.27 -14.70 10.37
C GLY A 417 -7.28 -13.62 9.93
N PHE A 418 -7.28 -12.45 10.60
CA PHE A 418 -6.28 -11.40 10.36
C PHE A 418 -4.90 -11.83 10.85
N ARG A 419 -4.80 -12.40 12.06
CA ARG A 419 -3.54 -12.90 12.63
C ARG A 419 -2.95 -14.05 11.79
N ASN A 420 -3.79 -15.01 11.38
CA ASN A 420 -3.36 -16.09 10.49
C ASN A 420 -2.83 -15.57 9.17
N SER A 421 -3.48 -14.57 8.58
CA SER A 421 -3.05 -13.95 7.32
C SER A 421 -1.66 -13.32 7.42
N ILE A 422 -1.27 -12.78 8.58
CA ILE A 422 0.07 -12.24 8.82
C ILE A 422 1.12 -13.36 8.81
N SER A 423 0.82 -14.51 9.42
CA SER A 423 1.75 -15.65 9.48
C SER A 423 2.13 -16.20 8.11
N LEU A 424 1.25 -16.04 7.11
CA LEU A 424 1.45 -16.49 5.74
C LEU A 424 2.40 -15.59 4.92
N LEU A 425 2.71 -14.38 5.39
CA LEU A 425 3.60 -13.45 4.69
C LEU A 425 5.08 -13.82 4.89
N PRO A 426 5.96 -13.50 3.92
CA PRO A 426 7.41 -13.65 4.12
C PRO A 426 7.95 -12.63 5.13
N TYR A 427 9.07 -12.95 5.79
CA TYR A 427 9.72 -12.15 6.83
C TYR A 427 9.83 -10.65 6.47
N SER A 428 10.33 -10.32 5.27
CA SER A 428 10.51 -8.93 4.85
C SER A 428 9.21 -8.11 4.86
N LYS A 429 8.08 -8.73 4.49
CA LYS A 429 6.77 -8.05 4.46
C LYS A 429 6.09 -8.04 5.81
N ARG A 430 6.29 -9.07 6.65
CA ARG A 430 5.85 -9.07 8.05
C ARG A 430 6.49 -7.93 8.83
N LYS A 431 7.80 -7.69 8.65
CA LYS A 431 8.53 -6.55 9.22
C LYS A 431 7.93 -5.19 8.83
N THR A 432 7.62 -5.00 7.53
CA THR A 432 6.98 -3.75 7.06
C THR A 432 5.61 -3.56 7.70
N LEU A 433 4.77 -4.60 7.68
CA LEU A 433 3.43 -4.53 8.24
C LEU A 433 3.44 -4.30 9.76
N ALA A 434 4.34 -4.97 10.49
CA ALA A 434 4.52 -4.76 11.92
C ALA A 434 4.93 -3.30 12.22
N SER A 435 5.81 -2.71 11.40
CA SER A 435 6.17 -1.29 11.53
C SER A 435 5.01 -0.34 11.24
N ASP A 436 4.17 -0.67 10.24
CA ASP A 436 2.95 0.10 9.92
C ASP A 436 1.95 0.04 11.09
N ILE A 437 1.74 -1.14 11.67
CA ILE A 437 0.86 -1.36 12.83
C ILE A 437 1.36 -0.57 14.03
N VAL A 438 2.66 -0.61 14.32
CA VAL A 438 3.28 0.15 15.41
C VAL A 438 3.06 1.65 15.22
N THR A 439 3.35 2.16 14.02
CA THR A 439 3.16 3.58 13.70
C THR A 439 1.70 3.98 13.85
N ARG A 440 0.77 3.14 13.40
CA ARG A 440 -0.67 3.39 13.54
C ARG A 440 -1.10 3.45 15.01
N CYS A 441 -0.67 2.51 15.85
CA CYS A 441 -0.94 2.52 17.29
C CYS A 441 -0.47 3.81 17.95
N VAL A 442 0.72 4.28 17.58
CA VAL A 442 1.28 5.55 18.09
C VAL A 442 0.47 6.74 17.61
N THR A 443 0.07 6.79 16.32
CA THR A 443 -0.76 7.90 15.80
C THR A 443 -2.15 7.96 16.44
N LEU A 444 -2.74 6.82 16.77
CA LEU A 444 -4.05 6.72 17.42
C LEU A 444 -3.96 6.85 18.94
N ASN A 445 -2.75 6.84 19.51
CA ASN A 445 -2.48 6.82 20.95
C ASN A 445 -3.30 5.74 21.69
N GLU A 446 -3.40 4.55 21.09
CA GLU A 446 -4.14 3.42 21.67
C GLU A 446 -3.40 2.81 22.87
N LEU A 447 -4.02 2.81 24.04
CA LEU A 447 -3.44 2.25 25.27
C LEU A 447 -3.53 0.72 25.29
N ILE A 448 -2.42 0.06 25.66
CA ILE A 448 -2.35 -1.39 25.84
C ILE A 448 -2.72 -1.71 27.29
N GLU A 449 -4.00 -1.98 27.56
CA GLU A 449 -4.51 -2.21 28.93
C GLU A 449 -4.84 -3.67 29.26
N THR A 450 -5.00 -4.52 28.24
CA THR A 450 -5.43 -5.92 28.42
C THR A 450 -4.34 -6.90 28.02
N LYS A 451 -4.26 -8.02 28.76
CA LYS A 451 -3.27 -9.08 28.53
C LYS A 451 -3.46 -9.76 27.18
N GLU A 452 -4.70 -9.96 26.76
CA GLU A 452 -5.03 -10.54 25.45
C GLU A 452 -4.57 -9.65 24.31
N TYR A 453 -4.83 -8.35 24.39
CA TYR A 453 -4.36 -7.39 23.40
C TYR A 453 -2.83 -7.32 23.35
N ALA A 454 -2.16 -7.32 24.50
CA ALA A 454 -0.71 -7.36 24.57
C ALA A 454 -0.14 -8.65 23.98
N SER A 455 -0.75 -9.80 24.22
CA SER A 455 -0.34 -11.08 23.64
C SER A 455 -0.50 -11.08 22.11
N ASN A 456 -1.65 -10.65 21.61
CA ASN A 456 -1.93 -10.57 20.18
C ASN A 456 -0.97 -9.59 19.49
N MET A 457 -0.68 -8.45 20.11
CA MET A 457 0.26 -7.47 19.59
C MET A 457 1.70 -8.00 19.59
N LEU A 458 2.10 -8.71 20.64
CA LEU A 458 3.41 -9.36 20.70
C LEU A 458 3.55 -10.43 19.60
N GLU A 459 2.51 -11.23 19.33
CA GLU A 459 2.53 -12.20 18.23
C GLU A 459 2.86 -11.56 16.87
N VAL A 460 2.30 -10.38 16.59
CA VAL A 460 2.55 -9.65 15.34
C VAL A 460 3.95 -9.02 15.30
N ILE A 461 4.49 -8.64 16.46
CA ILE A 461 5.76 -7.88 16.58
C ILE A 461 6.94 -8.81 16.89
N ILE A 462 6.72 -10.11 17.07
CA ILE A 462 7.76 -11.13 17.31
C ILE A 462 8.89 -11.05 16.28
N ASP A 463 8.59 -10.80 15.01
CA ASP A 463 9.60 -10.66 13.94
C ASP A 463 10.54 -9.43 14.16
N LEU A 464 10.06 -8.38 14.84
CA LEU A 464 10.86 -7.20 15.19
C LEU A 464 11.68 -7.43 16.47
N ILE A 465 11.11 -8.17 17.45
CA ILE A 465 11.67 -8.32 18.80
C ILE A 465 12.62 -9.53 18.93
N SER A 466 12.43 -10.59 18.14
CA SER A 466 13.15 -11.86 18.29
C SER A 466 13.60 -12.46 16.95
N LYS A 467 14.65 -13.29 16.97
CA LYS A 467 15.10 -14.03 15.78
C LYS A 467 14.12 -15.16 15.48
N VAL A 468 13.46 -15.07 14.33
CA VAL A 468 12.57 -16.11 13.81
C VAL A 468 13.35 -17.02 12.87
N GLN A 469 12.97 -18.30 12.77
CA GLN A 469 13.67 -19.30 11.96
C GLN A 469 13.76 -18.94 10.47
N ASP A 470 12.81 -18.14 9.96
CA ASP A 470 12.74 -17.68 8.57
C ASP A 470 13.60 -16.43 8.26
N GLN A 471 14.36 -15.92 9.24
CA GLN A 471 15.15 -14.69 9.08
C GLN A 471 16.41 -14.94 8.22
N PRO A 472 16.65 -14.15 7.15
CA PRO A 472 17.91 -14.19 6.42
C PRO A 472 19.11 -13.84 7.32
N ASP A 473 20.21 -14.59 7.22
CA ASP A 473 21.39 -14.38 8.07
C ASP A 473 22.21 -13.13 7.68
N ASP A 474 21.99 -12.53 6.50
CA ASP A 474 22.76 -11.39 5.96
C ASP A 474 22.26 -9.99 6.39
N ILE A 475 21.42 -9.88 7.42
CA ILE A 475 20.86 -8.58 7.83
C ILE A 475 21.88 -7.77 8.66
N LYS A 476 22.11 -6.52 8.27
CA LYS A 476 23.01 -5.60 8.98
C LYS A 476 22.47 -5.24 10.37
N GLU A 477 23.38 -5.10 11.34
CA GLU A 477 23.03 -4.69 12.73
C GLU A 477 22.27 -3.34 12.79
N GLU A 478 22.60 -2.40 11.90
CA GLU A 478 21.93 -1.09 11.83
C GLU A 478 20.45 -1.22 11.44
N GLU A 479 20.12 -2.12 10.51
CA GLU A 479 18.73 -2.35 10.10
C GLU A 479 17.91 -3.02 11.21
N ILE A 480 18.53 -3.92 11.98
CA ILE A 480 17.93 -4.54 13.16
C ILE A 480 17.72 -3.49 14.26
N GLY A 481 18.67 -2.56 14.43
CA GLY A 481 18.55 -1.44 15.37
C GLY A 481 17.32 -0.57 15.09
N VAL A 482 17.13 -0.13 13.84
CA VAL A 482 15.98 0.69 13.43
C VAL A 482 14.65 -0.03 13.65
N ASP A 483 14.60 -1.34 13.39
CA ASP A 483 13.40 -2.15 13.60
C ASP A 483 13.01 -2.23 15.07
N VAL A 484 13.99 -2.47 15.93
CA VAL A 484 13.79 -2.56 17.37
C VAL A 484 13.43 -1.18 17.93
N GLU A 485 14.04 -0.10 17.44
CA GLU A 485 13.68 1.27 17.81
C GLU A 485 12.23 1.61 17.44
N ASN A 486 11.76 1.17 16.27
CA ASN A 486 10.36 1.31 15.90
C ASN A 486 9.46 0.56 16.88
N ALA A 487 9.75 -0.71 17.19
CA ALA A 487 9.00 -1.47 18.18
C ALA A 487 9.00 -0.80 19.57
N CYS A 488 10.10 -0.17 19.98
CA CYS A 488 10.20 0.56 21.24
C CYS A 488 9.20 1.71 21.37
N ARG A 489 8.70 2.27 20.26
CA ARG A 489 7.68 3.34 20.28
C ARG A 489 6.34 2.89 20.89
N LEU A 490 6.08 1.59 20.98
CA LEU A 490 4.91 1.05 21.65
C LEU A 490 5.03 1.03 23.17
N LEU A 491 6.24 0.92 23.72
CA LEU A 491 6.45 0.74 25.15
C LEU A 491 5.83 1.88 25.99
N PRO A 492 5.89 3.17 25.59
CA PRO A 492 5.23 4.25 26.31
C PRO A 492 3.70 4.16 26.36
N LEU A 493 3.07 3.40 25.45
CA LEU A 493 1.62 3.20 25.34
C LEU A 493 1.11 2.08 26.26
N ILE A 494 2.00 1.39 26.97
CA ILE A 494 1.62 0.36 27.94
C ILE A 494 0.91 1.04 29.12
N GLY A 495 -0.38 0.73 29.25
CA GLY A 495 -1.30 1.27 30.26
C GLY A 495 -1.84 0.16 31.17
N GLY A 496 -2.95 0.44 31.85
CA GLY A 496 -3.65 -0.53 32.71
C GLY A 496 -3.26 -0.50 34.19
N ASP A 497 -3.99 -1.27 34.99
CA ASP A 497 -3.79 -1.41 36.44
C ASP A 497 -2.44 -2.06 36.78
N ALA A 498 -1.99 -1.92 38.03
CA ALA A 498 -0.69 -2.43 38.50
C ALA A 498 -0.43 -3.89 38.09
N GLU A 499 -1.36 -4.81 38.38
CA GLU A 499 -1.20 -6.24 38.07
C GLU A 499 -1.13 -6.52 36.56
N MET A 500 -1.93 -5.79 35.77
CA MET A 500 -1.95 -5.94 34.32
C MET A 500 -0.66 -5.41 33.70
N PHE A 501 -0.17 -4.26 34.18
CA PHE A 501 1.12 -3.69 33.80
C PHE A 501 2.28 -4.64 34.07
N GLU A 502 2.31 -5.28 35.25
CA GLU A 502 3.31 -6.30 35.60
C GLU A 502 3.25 -7.48 34.63
N SER A 503 2.05 -8.00 34.37
CA SER A 503 1.86 -9.14 33.46
C SER A 503 2.31 -8.83 32.02
N ILE A 504 2.01 -7.64 31.51
CA ILE A 504 2.41 -7.20 30.17
C ILE A 504 3.94 -7.11 30.10
N LEU A 505 4.59 -6.50 31.09
CA LEU A 505 6.05 -6.40 31.14
C LEU A 505 6.72 -7.79 31.20
N THR A 506 6.16 -8.75 31.95
CA THR A 506 6.67 -10.13 31.94
C THR A 506 6.58 -10.78 30.57
N LEU A 507 5.48 -10.59 29.83
CA LEU A 507 5.31 -11.13 28.48
C LEU A 507 6.35 -10.57 27.51
N PHE A 508 6.59 -9.26 27.56
CA PHE A 508 7.64 -8.61 26.76
C PHE A 508 9.02 -9.21 27.10
N LYS A 509 9.35 -9.38 28.38
CA LYS A 509 10.61 -9.97 28.81
C LYS A 509 10.78 -11.42 28.37
N ASP A 510 9.74 -12.25 28.49
CA ASP A 510 9.80 -13.67 28.12
C ASP A 510 10.01 -13.86 26.62
N LYS A 511 9.52 -12.92 25.79
CA LYS A 511 9.74 -12.92 24.34
C LYS A 511 11.12 -12.36 23.93
N MET A 512 11.84 -11.68 24.83
CA MET A 512 13.19 -11.13 24.57
C MET A 512 14.31 -12.19 24.66
N THR A 513 14.03 -13.47 24.45
CA THR A 513 15.04 -14.53 24.56
C THR A 513 15.64 -14.86 23.19
N GLY A 514 16.94 -14.65 23.01
CA GLY A 514 17.70 -15.35 21.96
C GLY A 514 18.60 -14.50 21.05
N ASP A 515 18.56 -13.17 21.11
CA ASP A 515 19.39 -12.32 20.22
C ASP A 515 20.06 -11.16 20.97
N ALA A 516 21.39 -11.22 21.10
CA ALA A 516 22.18 -10.24 21.83
C ALA A 516 22.06 -8.82 21.25
N ILE A 517 21.99 -8.71 19.92
CA ILE A 517 21.95 -7.42 19.22
C ILE A 517 20.64 -6.70 19.50
N ARG A 518 19.49 -7.39 19.37
CA ARG A 518 18.16 -6.81 19.62
C ARG A 518 17.97 -6.43 21.09
N ILE A 519 18.49 -7.24 22.01
CA ILE A 519 18.39 -6.99 23.46
C ILE A 519 19.15 -5.72 23.86
N LYS A 520 20.27 -5.40 23.20
CA LYS A 520 21.01 -4.14 23.41
C LYS A 520 20.13 -2.90 23.22
N TYR A 521 19.28 -2.89 22.20
CA TYR A 521 18.41 -1.76 21.88
C TYR A 521 17.12 -1.73 22.71
N LEU A 522 16.56 -2.91 23.04
CA LEU A 522 15.26 -3.02 23.68
C LEU A 522 15.30 -2.95 25.22
N ALA A 523 16.41 -3.38 25.84
CA ALA A 523 16.52 -3.47 27.30
C ALA A 523 16.40 -2.10 28.00
N ALA A 524 17.06 -1.07 27.47
CA ALA A 524 17.04 0.25 28.10
C ALA A 524 15.66 0.92 28.05
N PRO A 525 14.96 1.02 26.89
CA PRO A 525 13.60 1.54 26.82
C PRO A 525 12.62 0.82 27.73
N LEU A 526 12.66 -0.51 27.81
CA LEU A 526 11.78 -1.29 28.68
C LEU A 526 11.99 -0.96 30.16
N ILE A 527 13.24 -0.79 30.59
CA ILE A 527 13.57 -0.37 31.95
C ILE A 527 13.06 1.05 32.23
N PHE A 528 13.21 1.99 31.30
CA PHE A 528 12.69 3.34 31.48
C PHE A 528 11.16 3.38 31.59
N VAL A 529 10.45 2.55 30.82
CA VAL A 529 8.99 2.40 30.96
C VAL A 529 8.61 1.83 32.32
N ALA A 530 9.31 0.79 32.79
CA ALA A 530 9.09 0.24 34.12
C ALA A 530 9.36 1.31 35.22
N LEU A 531 10.43 2.09 35.09
CA LEU A 531 10.82 3.14 36.04
C LEU A 531 9.91 4.39 35.98
N ARG A 532 9.02 4.52 34.99
CA ARG A 532 8.01 5.60 34.95
C ARG A 532 7.00 5.47 36.09
N ARG A 533 6.63 4.24 36.46
CA ARG A 533 5.68 3.94 37.55
C ARG A 533 6.37 3.69 38.90
N ARG A 534 7.62 4.18 39.08
CA ARG A 534 8.44 3.95 40.29
C ARG A 534 7.88 4.49 41.61
N LYS A 535 6.82 5.31 41.58
CA LYS A 535 6.18 5.89 42.78
C LYS A 535 4.89 5.19 43.20
N GLU A 536 4.44 4.18 42.46
CA GLU A 536 3.23 3.42 42.79
C GLU A 536 3.53 2.30 43.79
N GLU A 537 3.09 2.44 45.05
CA GLU A 537 3.42 1.51 46.16
C GLU A 537 3.22 0.02 45.84
N LYS A 538 2.17 -0.31 45.07
CA LYS A 538 1.83 -1.70 44.73
C LYS A 538 2.83 -2.33 43.74
N SER A 539 3.34 -1.54 42.80
CA SER A 539 4.15 -2.00 41.66
C SER A 539 5.66 -1.91 41.93
N VAL A 540 6.08 -1.13 42.95
CA VAL A 540 7.48 -0.81 43.23
C VAL A 540 8.35 -2.08 43.38
N LYS A 541 7.92 -3.04 44.20
CA LYS A 541 8.71 -4.27 44.45
C LYS A 541 8.92 -5.08 43.17
N PHE A 542 7.88 -5.22 42.37
CA PHE A 542 7.96 -5.92 41.09
C PHE A 542 8.90 -5.19 40.13
N ILE A 543 8.72 -3.88 39.93
CA ILE A 543 9.52 -3.06 38.99
C ILE A 543 11.02 -3.27 39.24
N PHE A 544 11.47 -3.15 40.49
CA PHE A 544 12.88 -3.29 40.82
C PHE A 544 13.40 -4.73 40.71
N SER A 545 12.56 -5.74 40.99
CA SER A 545 12.90 -7.16 40.74
C SER A 545 12.98 -7.49 39.24
N PHE A 546 12.10 -6.89 38.45
CA PHE A 546 11.99 -7.05 37.01
C PHE A 546 13.20 -6.43 36.32
N VAL A 547 13.55 -5.21 36.69
CA VAL A 547 14.72 -4.54 36.13
C VAL A 547 16.01 -5.26 36.52
N LEU A 548 16.14 -5.76 37.75
CA LEU A 548 17.27 -6.60 38.13
C LEU A 548 17.38 -7.85 37.24
N ALA A 549 16.25 -8.47 36.91
CA ALA A 549 16.22 -9.62 36.03
C ALA A 549 16.67 -9.29 34.60
N ILE A 550 16.28 -8.12 34.06
CA ILE A 550 16.76 -7.64 32.76
C ILE A 550 18.25 -7.34 32.80
N SER A 551 18.73 -6.62 33.82
CA SER A 551 20.17 -6.31 33.97
C SER A 551 21.02 -7.59 34.03
N LYS A 552 20.55 -8.63 34.73
CA LYS A 552 21.21 -9.95 34.76
C LYS A 552 21.18 -10.64 33.39
N MET A 553 20.11 -10.47 32.61
CA MET A 553 20.01 -11.01 31.25
C MET A 553 20.99 -10.31 30.30
N VAL A 554 21.08 -8.99 30.35
CA VAL A 554 22.04 -8.18 29.58
C VAL A 554 23.48 -8.53 29.96
N ALA A 555 23.75 -8.76 31.25
CA ALA A 555 25.07 -9.19 31.73
C ALA A 555 25.47 -10.58 31.20
N LYS A 556 24.52 -11.52 31.09
CA LYS A 556 24.77 -12.83 30.46
C LYS A 556 25.13 -12.76 28.97
N LEU A 557 24.75 -11.66 28.31
CA LEU A 557 25.01 -11.41 26.89
C LEU A 557 26.27 -10.54 26.67
N GLU A 558 27.11 -10.42 27.70
CA GLU A 558 28.41 -9.71 27.66
C GLU A 558 28.33 -8.19 27.38
N HIS A 559 27.12 -7.60 27.43
CA HIS A 559 26.94 -6.15 27.33
C HIS A 559 27.11 -5.45 28.69
N TYR A 560 28.29 -5.62 29.30
CA TYR A 560 28.60 -5.15 30.66
C TYR A 560 28.45 -3.64 30.85
N VAL A 561 28.82 -2.83 29.85
CA VAL A 561 28.73 -1.36 29.89
C VAL A 561 27.27 -0.89 30.01
N LEU A 562 26.38 -1.51 29.24
CA LEU A 562 24.95 -1.18 29.27
C LEU A 562 24.34 -1.65 30.59
N ALA A 563 24.66 -2.87 31.04
CA ALA A 563 24.20 -3.40 32.32
C ALA A 563 24.67 -2.54 33.52
N PHE A 564 25.89 -1.99 33.46
CA PHE A 564 26.42 -1.04 34.44
C PHE A 564 25.59 0.24 34.49
N LYS A 565 25.40 0.91 33.33
CA LYS A 565 24.60 2.14 33.24
C LYS A 565 23.18 1.92 33.75
N LEU A 566 22.53 0.85 33.31
CA LEU A 566 21.16 0.51 33.72
C LEU A 566 21.09 0.26 35.23
N SER A 567 22.03 -0.48 35.81
CA SER A 567 22.07 -0.74 37.26
C SER A 567 22.25 0.54 38.08
N LEU A 568 23.08 1.49 37.61
CA LEU A 568 23.22 2.81 38.24
C LEU A 568 21.91 3.62 38.16
N TYR A 569 21.26 3.70 37.00
CA TYR A 569 19.98 4.40 36.86
C TYR A 569 18.89 3.78 37.73
N CYS A 570 18.91 2.47 37.94
CA CYS A 570 17.99 1.80 38.85
C CYS A 570 18.28 2.11 40.31
N GLY A 571 19.56 2.22 40.69
CA GLY A 571 19.96 2.73 42.01
C GLY A 571 19.41 4.13 42.29
N ILE A 572 19.48 5.03 41.29
CA ILE A 572 18.89 6.38 41.37
C ILE A 572 17.38 6.30 41.55
N GLY A 573 16.69 5.55 40.67
CA GLY A 573 15.24 5.40 40.73
C GLY A 573 14.76 4.79 42.04
N ALA A 574 15.51 3.84 42.61
CA ALA A 574 15.21 3.20 43.89
C ALA A 574 15.42 4.16 45.07
N CYS A 575 16.47 4.98 45.01
CA CYS A 575 16.75 6.02 46.01
C CYS A 575 15.65 7.09 46.03
N GLU A 576 15.22 7.57 44.86
CA GLU A 576 14.11 8.54 44.76
C GLU A 576 12.76 7.97 45.20
N ALA A 577 12.57 6.65 45.04
CA ALA A 577 11.38 5.94 45.47
C ALA A 577 11.39 5.56 46.96
N GLY A 578 12.50 5.79 47.69
CA GLY A 578 12.61 5.53 49.12
C GLY A 578 12.76 4.05 49.51
N ILE A 579 13.32 3.21 48.64
CA ILE A 579 13.45 1.76 48.90
C ILE A 579 14.73 1.44 49.68
N GLU A 580 14.63 0.90 50.89
CA GLU A 580 15.77 0.60 51.77
C GLU A 580 16.91 -0.25 51.13
N LYS A 581 16.62 -1.06 50.11
CA LYS A 581 17.60 -1.93 49.44
C LYS A 581 18.28 -1.33 48.20
N TYR A 582 18.21 -0.02 47.96
CA TYR A 582 18.82 0.60 46.77
C TYR A 582 20.34 0.32 46.64
N MET A 583 21.03 0.12 47.76
CA MET A 583 22.47 -0.22 47.80
C MET A 583 22.85 -1.49 47.07
N TYR A 584 21.93 -2.45 46.96
CA TYR A 584 22.17 -3.68 46.22
C TYR A 584 22.43 -3.41 44.72
N PHE A 585 21.76 -2.41 44.14
CA PHE A 585 21.94 -2.06 42.72
C PHE A 585 23.31 -1.45 42.46
N PHE A 586 23.80 -0.60 43.37
CA PHE A 586 25.15 -0.03 43.28
C PHE A 586 26.22 -1.11 43.41
N LYS A 587 26.09 -2.03 44.39
CA LYS A 587 27.02 -3.17 44.52
C LYS A 587 27.06 -4.03 43.26
N ASN A 588 25.90 -4.42 42.73
CA ASN A 588 25.80 -5.19 41.50
C ASN A 588 26.40 -4.43 40.29
N ALA A 589 26.24 -3.09 40.22
CA ALA A 589 26.88 -2.30 39.16
C ALA A 589 28.41 -2.41 39.24
N PHE A 590 29.01 -2.24 40.43
CA PHE A 590 30.46 -2.34 40.58
C PHE A 590 31.01 -3.76 40.40
N GLU A 591 30.23 -4.81 40.69
CA GLU A 591 30.58 -6.20 40.33
C GLU A 591 30.62 -6.38 38.80
N LEU A 592 29.65 -5.80 38.07
CA LEU A 592 29.63 -5.85 36.61
C LEU A 592 30.78 -5.07 35.96
N TYR A 593 31.25 -4.01 36.62
CA TYR A 593 32.36 -3.19 36.15
C TYR A 593 33.67 -4.00 36.01
N GLU A 594 33.91 -4.98 36.89
CA GLU A 594 35.12 -5.81 36.88
C GLU A 594 35.28 -6.60 35.56
N ASN A 595 34.18 -6.84 34.84
CA ASN A 595 34.19 -7.57 33.57
C ASN A 595 34.40 -6.68 32.33
N ILE A 596 34.57 -5.36 32.49
CA ILE A 596 34.80 -4.43 31.36
C ILE A 596 36.29 -4.39 31.02
N PRO A 597 36.73 -4.79 29.80
CA PRO A 597 38.15 -4.88 29.48
C PRO A 597 38.79 -3.55 29.05
N GLU A 598 38.02 -2.63 28.44
CA GLU A 598 38.57 -1.43 27.81
C GLU A 598 38.75 -0.26 28.81
N SER A 599 40.00 0.20 28.96
CA SER A 599 40.37 1.22 29.94
C SER A 599 39.72 2.60 29.73
N LYS A 600 39.42 3.00 28.48
CA LYS A 600 38.70 4.26 28.19
C LYS A 600 37.25 4.20 28.64
N ILE A 601 36.55 3.14 28.30
CA ILE A 601 35.16 2.92 28.70
C ILE A 601 35.04 2.79 30.23
N GLN A 602 36.03 2.15 30.86
CA GLN A 602 36.14 2.10 32.32
C GLN A 602 36.19 3.50 32.96
N GLN A 603 36.92 4.46 32.38
CA GLN A 603 36.97 5.84 32.85
C GLN A 603 35.62 6.57 32.67
N GLU A 604 34.95 6.36 31.54
CA GLU A 604 33.61 6.90 31.32
C GLU A 604 32.60 6.38 32.35
N CYS A 605 32.64 5.07 32.64
CA CYS A 605 31.81 4.43 33.66
C CYS A 605 32.03 5.02 35.05
N ILE A 606 33.30 5.22 35.44
CA ILE A 606 33.64 5.86 36.72
C ILE A 606 33.16 7.31 36.73
N THR A 607 33.37 8.06 35.64
CA THR A 607 32.92 9.46 35.54
C THR A 607 31.40 9.57 35.68
N MET A 608 30.65 8.65 35.07
CA MET A 608 29.19 8.55 35.25
C MET A 608 28.82 8.24 36.71
N ALA A 609 29.48 7.27 37.36
CA ALA A 609 29.23 6.95 38.77
C ALA A 609 29.50 8.14 39.70
N ILE A 610 30.56 8.90 39.45
CA ILE A 610 30.89 10.15 40.15
C ILE A 610 29.76 11.17 39.97
N GLY A 611 29.29 11.40 38.74
CA GLY A 611 28.20 12.34 38.47
C GLY A 611 26.86 11.93 39.13
N VAL A 612 26.59 10.62 39.20
CA VAL A 612 25.43 10.09 39.93
C VAL A 612 25.52 10.40 41.42
N LEU A 613 26.70 10.24 42.04
CA LEU A 613 26.88 10.59 43.45
C LEU A 613 26.75 12.08 43.74
N THR A 614 27.21 12.95 42.85
CA THR A 614 27.07 14.41 43.04
C THR A 614 25.61 14.84 43.09
N THR A 615 24.77 14.20 42.28
CA THR A 615 23.37 14.60 42.06
C THR A 615 22.42 14.02 43.10
N LEU A 616 22.69 12.82 43.63
CA LEU A 616 21.85 12.13 44.59
C LEU A 616 21.86 12.76 46.00
N LYS A 617 20.74 12.62 46.71
CA LYS A 617 20.60 12.91 48.14
C LYS A 617 20.62 11.60 48.92
N LEU A 618 21.74 11.29 49.53
CA LEU A 618 22.00 10.05 50.28
C LEU A 618 22.19 10.34 51.76
N THR A 619 22.08 9.31 52.59
CA THR A 619 22.54 9.38 53.98
C THR A 619 24.08 9.45 54.00
N LYS A 620 24.66 9.98 55.08
CA LYS A 620 26.12 10.13 55.20
C LYS A 620 26.86 8.79 55.10
N GLU A 621 26.33 7.75 55.74
CA GLU A 621 26.93 6.40 55.75
C GLU A 621 26.93 5.80 54.34
N ASP A 622 25.80 5.91 53.65
CA ASP A 622 25.62 5.38 52.30
C ASP A 622 26.50 6.07 51.27
N PHE A 623 26.63 7.39 51.40
CA PHE A 623 27.52 8.19 50.55
C PHE A 623 28.98 7.72 50.66
N ILE A 624 29.46 7.50 51.89
CA ILE A 624 30.82 7.02 52.15
C ILE A 624 31.05 5.64 51.53
N VAL A 625 30.09 4.72 51.69
CA VAL A 625 30.20 3.36 51.15
C VAL A 625 30.34 3.36 49.62
N ILE A 626 29.54 4.14 48.90
CA ILE A 626 29.64 4.20 47.44
C ILE A 626 30.90 4.94 47.00
N ARG A 627 31.31 6.02 47.70
CA ARG A 627 32.58 6.71 47.45
C ARG A 627 33.76 5.75 47.57
N ASP A 628 33.80 4.93 48.61
CA ASP A 628 34.87 3.96 48.84
C ASP A 628 34.88 2.86 47.77
N MET A 629 33.72 2.44 47.26
CA MET A 629 33.63 1.54 46.11
C MET A 629 34.22 2.17 44.85
N ILE A 630 33.87 3.42 44.54
CA ILE A 630 34.45 4.14 43.39
C ILE A 630 35.96 4.28 43.57
N MET A 631 36.43 4.68 44.75
CA MET A 631 37.86 4.82 45.03
C MET A 631 38.60 3.48 44.91
N LYS A 632 37.98 2.37 45.31
CA LYS A 632 38.51 1.02 45.08
C LYS A 632 38.60 0.71 43.59
N THR A 633 37.58 0.99 42.79
CA THR A 633 37.63 0.77 41.32
C THR A 633 38.67 1.62 40.61
N VAL A 634 38.86 2.89 41.02
CA VAL A 634 39.90 3.76 40.46
C VAL A 634 41.31 3.19 40.68
N LYS A 635 41.57 2.53 41.82
CA LYS A 635 42.87 1.90 42.08
C LYS A 635 43.19 0.74 41.12
N TYR A 636 42.18 0.09 40.55
CA TYR A 636 42.36 -1.02 39.60
C TYR A 636 42.55 -0.58 38.15
N LEU A 637 42.39 0.70 37.83
CA LEU A 637 42.67 1.21 36.48
C LEU A 637 44.15 1.03 36.12
N ILE A 638 44.42 0.50 34.93
CA ILE A 638 45.78 0.19 34.48
C ILE A 638 46.59 1.48 34.21
N LYS A 639 45.96 2.49 33.60
CA LYS A 639 46.64 3.72 33.16
C LYS A 639 46.76 4.75 34.30
N THR A 640 47.99 5.08 34.67
CA THR A 640 48.32 6.05 35.73
C THR A 640 47.73 7.46 35.49
N PRO A 641 47.78 8.04 34.28
CA PRO A 641 47.16 9.35 34.02
C PRO A 641 45.65 9.39 34.33
N MET A 642 44.94 8.33 33.95
CA MET A 642 43.49 8.20 34.14
C MET A 642 43.15 8.01 35.62
N ARG A 643 43.99 7.29 36.37
CA ARG A 643 43.87 7.17 37.83
C ARG A 643 43.95 8.54 38.50
N CYS A 644 44.94 9.34 38.14
CA CYS A 644 45.13 10.68 38.70
C CYS A 644 43.92 11.59 38.42
N GLU A 645 43.42 11.60 37.18
CA GLU A 645 42.24 12.38 36.81
C GLU A 645 40.99 11.98 37.61
N MET A 646 40.72 10.67 37.72
CA MET A 646 39.56 10.20 38.47
C MET A 646 39.69 10.49 39.97
N MET A 647 40.88 10.39 40.57
CA MET A 647 41.12 10.75 41.97
C MET A 647 40.85 12.25 42.23
N CYS A 648 41.27 13.14 41.32
CA CYS A 648 40.95 14.57 41.42
C CYS A 648 39.45 14.84 41.32
N LYS A 649 38.72 14.10 40.46
CA LYS A 649 37.26 14.21 40.38
C LYS A 649 36.57 13.69 41.64
N ILE A 650 37.05 12.60 42.25
CA ILE A 650 36.53 12.13 43.56
C ILE A 650 36.76 13.17 44.65
N ALA A 651 37.94 13.80 44.69
CA ALA A 651 38.23 14.87 45.65
C ALA A 651 37.25 16.06 45.52
N SER A 652 36.72 16.30 44.32
CA SER A 652 35.69 17.33 44.09
C SER A 652 34.32 16.97 44.68
N LEU A 653 34.00 15.67 44.75
CA LEU A 653 32.79 15.20 45.41
C LEU A 653 32.84 15.57 46.90
N ASP A 654 33.96 15.36 47.58
CA ASP A 654 34.04 15.55 49.04
C ASP A 654 33.79 16.99 49.52
N ILE A 655 33.71 17.97 48.61
CA ILE A 655 33.50 19.40 48.91
C ILE A 655 32.15 19.93 48.41
N LYS A 656 31.65 19.50 47.24
CA LYS A 656 30.34 19.94 46.71
C LYS A 656 29.47 18.77 46.28
N ASN A 657 28.54 18.38 47.16
CA ASN A 657 27.48 17.41 46.86
C ASN A 657 26.11 17.91 47.28
N ASN A 658 25.07 17.45 46.58
CA ASN A 658 23.67 17.65 47.00
C ASN A 658 23.31 16.95 48.31
N SER A 659 24.15 16.05 48.80
CA SER A 659 24.01 15.33 50.07
C SER A 659 24.61 16.10 51.28
N ASN A 660 25.21 17.27 51.09
CA ASN A 660 25.83 18.10 52.14
C ASN A 660 26.84 17.35 53.04
N VAL A 661 27.51 16.34 52.50
CA VAL A 661 28.63 15.65 53.16
C VAL A 661 29.91 16.37 52.77
N GLU A 662 30.49 17.13 53.69
CA GLU A 662 31.79 17.79 53.52
C GLU A 662 32.86 17.02 54.30
N ASP A 663 33.71 16.27 53.60
CA ASP A 663 34.82 15.49 54.18
C ASP A 663 36.17 16.07 53.74
N LYS A 664 36.57 17.18 54.37
CA LYS A 664 37.78 17.93 54.00
C LYS A 664 39.08 17.13 54.18
N GLU A 665 39.16 16.27 55.18
CA GLU A 665 40.34 15.41 55.42
C GLU A 665 40.50 14.33 54.33
N HIS A 666 39.40 13.70 53.92
CA HIS A 666 39.41 12.68 52.87
C HIS A 666 39.78 13.27 51.49
N CYS A 667 39.31 14.50 51.22
CA CYS A 667 39.68 15.25 50.02
C CYS A 667 41.20 15.42 49.93
N ILE A 668 41.84 15.85 51.01
CA ILE A 668 43.29 16.09 51.08
C ILE A 668 44.06 14.77 50.96
N ASP A 669 43.61 13.72 51.63
CA ASP A 669 44.19 12.38 51.50
C ASP A 669 44.13 11.87 50.05
N THR A 670 43.05 12.15 49.34
CA THR A 670 42.86 11.74 47.95
C THR A 670 43.74 12.56 47.01
N LEU A 671 43.87 13.87 47.23
CA LEU A 671 44.79 14.74 46.47
C LEU A 671 46.26 14.37 46.71
N ASN A 672 46.64 14.06 47.94
CA ASN A 672 47.99 13.59 48.28
C ASN A 672 48.30 12.22 47.63
N LYS A 673 47.31 11.32 47.57
CA LYS A 673 47.44 10.04 46.84
C LYS A 673 47.58 10.27 45.34
N ALA A 674 46.81 11.19 44.76
CA ALA A 674 46.92 11.56 43.35
C ALA A 674 48.31 12.13 43.03
N ARG A 675 48.86 13.02 43.87
CA ARG A 675 50.22 13.56 43.71
C ARG A 675 51.28 12.45 43.68
N LYS A 676 51.20 11.49 44.60
CA LYS A 676 52.11 10.33 44.64
C LYS A 676 52.01 9.44 43.39
N GLU A 677 50.84 9.33 42.75
CA GLU A 677 50.68 8.59 41.50
C GLU A 677 51.23 9.36 40.30
N ILE A 678 51.16 10.70 40.30
CA ILE A 678 51.77 11.55 39.26
C ILE A 678 53.31 11.38 39.25
N GLU A 679 53.93 11.31 40.42
CA GLU A 679 55.38 11.09 40.56
C GLU A 679 55.85 9.74 40.00
N ARG A 680 54.94 8.77 39.83
CA ARG A 680 55.24 7.44 39.28
C ARG A 680 55.16 7.38 37.75
N ILE A 681 54.76 8.45 37.08
CA ILE A 681 54.68 8.52 35.62
C ILE A 681 56.11 8.70 35.07
N ILE A 682 56.55 7.74 34.24
CA ILE A 682 57.89 7.74 33.63
C ILE A 682 57.93 8.61 32.36
N ASP A 683 56.81 8.68 31.63
CA ASP A 683 56.69 9.50 30.42
C ASP A 683 56.48 10.98 30.78
N GLU A 684 57.49 11.80 30.49
CA GLU A 684 57.52 13.24 30.80
C GLU A 684 56.42 14.03 30.06
N GLU A 685 55.99 13.61 28.87
CA GLU A 685 54.91 14.31 28.15
C GLU A 685 53.54 14.05 28.78
N GLU A 686 53.24 12.80 29.15
CA GLU A 686 52.00 12.45 29.85
C GLU A 686 52.00 13.01 31.29
N LYS A 687 53.15 13.00 31.97
CA LYS A 687 53.30 13.58 33.31
C LYS A 687 52.94 15.06 33.30
N LYS A 688 53.41 15.83 32.33
CA LYS A 688 53.09 17.27 32.18
C LYS A 688 51.61 17.52 31.92
N LYS A 689 50.97 16.73 31.04
CA LYS A 689 49.50 16.82 30.79
C LYS A 689 48.71 16.67 32.09
N VAL A 690 49.07 15.67 32.89
CA VAL A 690 48.40 15.39 34.17
C VAL A 690 48.73 16.45 35.22
N LEU A 691 49.96 16.97 35.27
CA LEU A 691 50.35 18.06 36.17
C LEU A 691 49.59 19.36 35.88
N ILE A 692 49.43 19.74 34.61
CA ILE A 692 48.66 20.93 34.20
C ILE A 692 47.19 20.80 34.66
N MET A 693 46.59 19.62 34.43
CA MET A 693 45.24 19.32 34.91
C MET A 693 45.17 19.36 36.45
N PHE A 694 46.14 18.77 37.15
CA PHE A 694 46.21 18.72 38.60
C PHE A 694 46.30 20.11 39.23
N VAL A 695 47.11 21.01 38.66
CA VAL A 695 47.21 22.42 39.06
C VAL A 695 45.85 23.12 38.95
N ASN A 696 45.10 22.88 37.87
CA ASN A 696 43.77 23.46 37.71
C ASN A 696 42.80 23.02 38.82
N TYR A 697 42.81 21.74 39.20
CA TYR A 697 42.03 21.26 40.35
C TYR A 697 42.55 21.82 41.69
N TYR A 698 43.86 21.95 41.87
CA TYR A 698 44.46 22.52 43.07
C TYR A 698 44.08 24.00 43.27
N ILE A 699 44.06 24.79 42.19
CA ILE A 699 43.60 26.19 42.20
C ILE A 699 42.13 26.26 42.64
N TYR A 700 41.29 25.35 42.16
CA TYR A 700 39.89 25.28 42.56
C TYR A 700 39.72 24.96 44.05
N PHE A 701 40.55 24.09 44.62
CA PHE A 701 40.46 23.66 46.02
C PHE A 701 41.16 24.60 47.01
N PHE A 702 42.12 25.40 46.55
CA PHE A 702 42.89 26.34 47.36
C PHE A 702 42.07 27.33 48.21
N PRO A 703 40.95 27.93 47.74
CA PRO A 703 40.13 28.80 48.58
C PRO A 703 39.23 28.03 49.56
N LEU A 704 39.02 26.72 49.34
CA LEU A 704 38.07 25.89 50.09
C LEU A 704 38.72 25.08 51.23
N LEU A 705 40.04 24.86 51.16
CA LEU A 705 40.82 24.05 52.10
C LEU A 705 41.97 24.87 52.69
N ASP A 706 41.96 25.12 54.00
CA ASP A 706 43.00 25.89 54.71
C ASP A 706 44.35 25.16 54.82
N GLN A 707 44.39 23.86 54.51
CA GLN A 707 45.56 22.99 54.68
C GLN A 707 46.44 22.89 53.41
N ILE A 708 45.99 23.46 52.27
CA ILE A 708 46.80 23.55 51.04
C ILE A 708 47.62 24.85 51.10
N THR A 709 48.94 24.74 51.10
CA THR A 709 49.83 25.92 51.15
C THR A 709 50.19 26.44 49.77
N ALA A 710 50.38 27.75 49.64
CA ALA A 710 50.79 28.41 48.40
C ALA A 710 52.14 27.88 47.86
N ASP A 711 53.03 27.44 48.76
CA ASP A 711 54.31 26.82 48.43
C ASP A 711 54.15 25.53 47.61
N GLN A 712 53.12 24.72 47.89
CA GLN A 712 52.89 23.47 47.16
C GLN A 712 52.45 23.74 45.71
N ILE A 713 51.67 24.81 45.48
CA ILE A 713 51.25 25.21 44.13
C ILE A 713 52.43 25.81 43.38
N THR A 714 53.22 26.67 44.05
CA THR A 714 54.43 27.28 43.50
C THR A 714 55.45 26.22 43.06
N GLN A 715 55.68 25.18 43.88
CA GLN A 715 56.58 24.06 43.55
C GLN A 715 56.14 23.30 42.29
N ILE A 716 54.84 23.06 42.11
CA ILE A 716 54.32 22.35 40.94
C ILE A 716 54.42 23.24 39.69
N ILE A 717 54.19 24.56 39.83
CA ILE A 717 54.36 25.52 38.73
C ILE A 717 55.83 25.61 38.30
N THR A 718 56.79 25.60 39.25
CA THR A 718 58.22 25.55 38.94
C THR A 718 58.61 24.25 38.23
N GLU A 719 58.10 23.10 38.64
CA GLU A 719 58.35 21.80 37.98
C GLU A 719 57.83 21.78 36.53
N ILE A 720 56.71 22.46 36.26
CA ILE A 720 56.18 22.61 34.90
C ILE A 720 57.04 23.60 34.07
N LYS A 721 57.56 24.67 34.70
CA LYS A 721 58.37 25.71 34.03
C LYS A 721 59.78 25.25 33.67
N GLU A 722 60.43 24.44 34.50
CA GLU A 722 61.80 23.95 34.27
C GLU A 722 61.93 23.08 33.01
N ASN A 723 60.84 22.45 32.57
CA ASN A 723 60.84 21.51 31.43
C ASN A 723 60.05 22.02 30.20
N LYS A 724 60.08 23.33 29.95
CA LYS A 724 59.29 24.05 28.92
C LYS A 724 59.52 23.65 27.45
N GLU A 725 60.68 23.07 27.12
CA GLU A 725 61.10 22.82 25.72
C GLU A 725 60.39 21.64 25.02
N GLN A 726 59.52 20.90 25.71
CA GLN A 726 58.81 19.71 25.18
C GLN A 726 57.28 19.84 25.23
N LEU A 727 56.73 21.06 25.23
CA LEU A 727 55.27 21.30 25.28
C LEU A 727 54.68 21.46 23.87
N ASP A 728 53.52 20.86 23.65
CA ASP A 728 52.70 21.06 22.45
C ASP A 728 51.98 22.43 22.50
N ASP A 729 51.70 23.06 21.36
CA ASP A 729 51.15 24.43 21.28
C ASP A 729 49.83 24.59 22.07
N ALA A 730 49.00 23.55 22.06
CA ALA A 730 47.73 23.51 22.80
C ALA A 730 47.94 23.48 24.33
N GLN A 731 48.98 22.79 24.81
CA GLN A 731 49.29 22.69 26.24
C GLN A 731 49.85 24.00 26.78
N THR A 732 50.68 24.66 25.98
CA THR A 732 51.23 25.98 26.29
C THR A 732 50.11 27.01 26.44
N THR A 733 49.10 26.95 25.56
CA THR A 733 47.92 27.82 25.63
C THR A 733 47.09 27.58 26.90
N ILE A 734 46.83 26.32 27.26
CA ILE A 734 46.11 25.96 28.49
C ILE A 734 46.89 26.41 29.72
N PHE A 735 48.21 26.21 29.74
CA PHE A 735 49.06 26.65 30.84
C PHE A 735 49.07 28.18 30.98
N THR A 736 49.17 28.94 29.88
CA THR A 736 49.07 30.41 29.93
C THR A 736 47.70 30.88 30.43
N ASN A 737 46.62 30.20 30.08
CA ASN A 737 45.28 30.52 30.58
C ASN A 737 45.14 30.22 32.07
N ILE A 738 45.73 29.13 32.56
CA ILE A 738 45.78 28.81 33.99
C ILE A 738 46.56 29.89 34.73
N MET A 739 47.75 30.28 34.24
CA MET A 739 48.54 31.35 34.85
C MET A 739 47.75 32.66 34.91
N ASN A 740 47.08 33.05 33.81
CA ASN A 740 46.19 34.23 33.79
C ASN A 740 45.03 34.12 34.78
N SER A 741 44.44 32.92 34.94
CA SER A 741 43.36 32.69 35.90
C SER A 741 43.83 32.84 37.35
N ILE A 742 45.08 32.46 37.65
CA ILE A 742 45.68 32.68 38.97
C ILE A 742 45.92 34.17 39.20
N THR A 743 46.43 34.91 38.20
CA THR A 743 46.63 36.37 38.31
C THR A 743 45.32 37.12 38.52
N ILE A 744 44.24 36.71 37.86
CA ILE A 744 42.91 37.28 38.06
C ILE A 744 42.36 36.91 39.45
N SER A 745 42.48 35.64 39.86
CA SER A 745 42.01 35.18 41.18
C SER A 745 42.80 35.79 42.35
N ALA A 746 44.07 36.17 42.13
CA ALA A 746 44.91 36.92 43.07
C ALA A 746 44.45 38.37 43.27
N GLN A 747 43.71 38.95 42.32
CA GLN A 747 43.10 40.27 42.49
C GLN A 747 41.84 40.22 43.37
N GLU A 748 41.16 39.06 43.44
CA GLU A 748 39.91 38.87 44.17
C GLU A 748 40.08 38.26 45.57
N ASN A 749 41.13 37.46 45.81
CA ASN A 749 41.31 36.74 47.07
C ASN A 749 42.78 36.71 47.52
N THR A 750 43.06 37.24 48.72
CA THR A 750 44.42 37.52 49.22
C THR A 750 45.29 36.27 49.37
N LYS A 751 44.68 35.09 49.57
CA LYS A 751 45.42 33.81 49.65
C LYS A 751 46.17 33.49 48.35
N PHE A 752 45.67 33.90 47.19
CA PHE A 752 46.30 33.61 45.90
C PHE A 752 47.46 34.55 45.58
N ALA A 753 47.61 35.65 46.32
CA ALA A 753 48.73 36.59 46.16
C ALA A 753 50.06 36.01 46.69
N ASP A 754 50.00 35.00 47.58
CA ASP A 754 51.17 34.32 48.14
C ASP A 754 51.78 33.26 47.20
N ILE A 755 51.14 32.99 46.04
CA ILE A 755 51.64 32.05 45.03
C ILE A 755 52.68 32.77 44.16
N GLN A 756 53.94 32.32 44.17
CA GLN A 756 54.97 32.90 43.31
C GLN A 756 54.84 32.30 41.91
N LEU A 757 54.36 33.12 40.96
CA LEU A 757 54.05 32.65 39.61
C LEU A 757 55.27 32.32 38.77
#